data_AF-A0A969SVP8-F1
#
_entry.id   AF-A0A969SVP8-F1
#
_cell.length_a   1.000
_cell.length_b   1.000
_cell.length_c   1.000
_cell.angle_alpha   90.00
_cell.angle_beta   90.00
_cell.angle_gamma   90.00
#
_symmetry.space_group_name_H-M   'P 1'
#
loop_
_entity.id
_entity.type
_entity.pdbx_description
1 polymer ?
#
loop_
_entity_poly.entity_id
_entity_poly.type
_entity_poly.pdbx_seq_one_letter_code
_entity_poly.pdbx_strand_id
1 'polypeptide(L)'
;VVPNNNIQNVLTRVTGNNPSEILGILGTISNRNFDPSNANLFLINPNGIVFGENATLDINGSFVGTTANGIEFGEQGFFSATNPETTPLLTVNPSAFLFSQIKQTASIQNNSVAPTGIIDPAGFNVFGLRVPDGKSLLLLGGNVNMNSGELNAYGGRVELGGLAETGTVALDINGNNFSLGFPDNVTRADVSLTNQAKVYVEANGGGDIVFNAGNVEITGGSFLSGGIGEGLGTPETVAGDITLNATGEITVADSSIFNEVRRDSRGNGGNITVNAGSFNLAEGAALAASTFGEGKAGNVTLTAKDTISLTDANIFSTVEAGGVGNGGNITVNAANLTLRDGAQLLTSTREAFGTQSAGKGDAGSVIIEANGFVKFDGEDKDGFSSGVFSTVEDEAVGKAGNIFIKAGGDISTGILNSSSSSSSGNAGNGGAISLNAGGDIFVKETRIETSLSFLSVATLNSSSSSDSGNAGNGGAISLNAGGDIVDSTGATILDSSSLSFRGNAGNGGAITLNAGGDISTFNKLSNPPFRGILRSSSSSDSGNARDGGGIILNAGGNIFTYNLKSSSSSDSGNARDGGAISLKAGGSIFANKLDSSSLSFKGNAGNGGTINLFARNNDIAGDENTIGMQLVSFALSEEQNGGRGGDITLKTKGSIRDLRILTESSNSISGTVQLTGSENLEIANTKIITSRQLSITEDSGIGAISNQPVDVSEKGQSGNVNITSNGNLTFNNSSIESDTKGENPAGNVNITSPGLIIFNNSTIVNDSNSTGDAGSINVSADRGITFTDSNSGIFARTSAEGKAGSITVNTPELTLSDQAQITATATKTATNTEGGGNITLNASKIDLAGIVGVFAETQGESPAGTLTLQPDNNKPNLDLTLALGAKISASTSGSGNGGDLLMSAPEAINISGQGKLAVETTGTGDAGNIEIDTQKLTLSDGVEISASTESSGKAGNITLNVSEDITASGSGTGIFAITIEGSRGQGGNIIIDPITMTIRDGAKIAVDSQGEGTGGNVQLAAGLLTLDNGQISAETRTNTGGDINLNLEDLLLLRNGSKISTTAGNEQFGGDGGNIIINTPFIVAFPKENSDITANAFTGTGGEVKINSQGIFGIEPRTQQTAQSDITASSQLGVSGNVNLTTPDNSDIQNSLIELLENPIDSEALIASSCVVR
;
A
#
# COMPACT_ATOMS: atom_id res chain seq x y z
N VAL A 1 -58.78 -21.18 54.88
CA VAL A 1 -58.72 -22.52 55.56
C VAL A 1 -58.15 -22.31 56.96
N VAL A 2 -58.45 -23.17 57.95
CA VAL A 2 -57.95 -23.05 59.33
C VAL A 2 -56.92 -24.15 59.69
N PRO A 3 -55.67 -24.10 59.17
CA PRO A 3 -54.59 -25.01 59.57
C PRO A 3 -54.05 -24.72 60.98
N ASN A 4 -53.58 -25.74 61.71
CA ASN A 4 -52.78 -25.50 62.92
C ASN A 4 -51.35 -25.04 62.56
N ASN A 5 -50.58 -24.52 63.52
CA ASN A 5 -49.25 -23.94 63.29
C ASN A 5 -48.17 -24.91 62.76
N ASN A 6 -48.46 -26.21 62.65
CA ASN A 6 -47.52 -27.22 62.12
C ASN A 6 -47.78 -27.58 60.65
N ILE A 7 -48.82 -27.02 60.02
CA ILE A 7 -49.14 -27.28 58.61
C ILE A 7 -48.28 -26.40 57.70
N GLN A 8 -47.56 -27.04 56.78
CA GLN A 8 -46.72 -26.36 55.79
C GLN A 8 -47.46 -26.05 54.48
N ASN A 9 -48.39 -26.91 54.04
CA ASN A 9 -49.09 -26.76 52.77
C ASN A 9 -50.61 -26.94 52.96
N VAL A 10 -51.39 -26.00 52.44
CA VAL A 10 -52.85 -26.07 52.34
C VAL A 10 -53.23 -26.31 50.90
N LEU A 11 -53.83 -27.47 50.61
CA LEU A 11 -54.31 -27.82 49.27
C LEU A 11 -55.82 -27.62 49.21
N THR A 12 -56.26 -26.74 48.33
CA THR A 12 -57.67 -26.45 48.06
C THR A 12 -58.01 -26.89 46.64
N ARG A 13 -59.20 -27.49 46.49
CA ARG A 13 -59.58 -28.16 45.24
C ARG A 13 -61.05 -27.93 44.95
N VAL A 14 -61.34 -27.43 43.76
CA VAL A 14 -62.71 -27.26 43.29
C VAL A 14 -63.11 -28.50 42.48
N THR A 15 -64.12 -29.22 42.95
CA THR A 15 -64.66 -30.43 42.29
C THR A 15 -65.94 -30.14 41.48
N GLY A 16 -66.42 -28.90 41.47
CA GLY A 16 -67.55 -28.46 40.67
C GLY A 16 -67.16 -28.17 39.21
N ASN A 17 -68.12 -27.73 38.39
CA ASN A 17 -67.91 -27.47 36.96
C ASN A 17 -67.63 -25.99 36.61
N ASN A 18 -67.60 -25.09 37.60
CA ASN A 18 -67.44 -23.65 37.40
C ASN A 18 -65.98 -23.22 37.63
N PRO A 19 -65.51 -22.16 36.93
CA PRO A 19 -64.25 -21.50 37.26
C PRO A 19 -64.29 -20.87 38.65
N SER A 20 -63.12 -20.65 39.24
CA SER A 20 -62.96 -19.94 40.51
C SER A 20 -62.89 -18.44 40.26
N GLU A 21 -63.96 -17.70 40.55
CA GLU A 21 -63.97 -16.23 40.52
C GLU A 21 -63.59 -15.67 41.90
N ILE A 22 -62.36 -15.17 42.01
CA ILE A 22 -61.83 -14.52 43.21
C ILE A 22 -61.98 -13.01 43.03
N LEU A 23 -62.93 -12.40 43.75
CA LEU A 23 -63.27 -10.98 43.63
C LEU A 23 -62.88 -10.15 44.87
N GLY A 24 -62.17 -10.76 45.82
CA GLY A 24 -61.76 -10.14 47.08
C GLY A 24 -60.54 -10.85 47.67
N ILE A 25 -60.41 -10.85 49.00
CA ILE A 25 -59.21 -11.38 49.67
C ILE A 25 -59.25 -12.92 49.71
N LEU A 26 -58.17 -13.56 49.25
CA LEU A 26 -57.92 -15.00 49.39
C LEU A 26 -56.75 -15.24 50.36
N GLY A 27 -56.99 -15.97 51.46
CA GLY A 27 -55.97 -16.14 52.50
C GLY A 27 -56.04 -17.39 53.37
N THR A 28 -55.03 -17.55 54.23
CA THR A 28 -54.89 -18.66 55.19
C THR A 28 -54.78 -18.15 56.62
N ILE A 29 -55.68 -18.61 57.50
CA ILE A 29 -55.74 -18.18 58.91
C ILE A 29 -55.50 -19.36 59.84
N SER A 30 -54.75 -19.22 60.92
CA SER A 30 -54.42 -20.33 61.83
C SER A 30 -55.54 -20.67 62.82
N ASN A 31 -56.52 -19.79 63.00
CA ASN A 31 -57.70 -20.01 63.84
C ASN A 31 -58.90 -19.12 63.45
N ARG A 32 -60.02 -19.24 64.16
CA ARG A 32 -61.26 -18.46 63.93
C ARG A 32 -61.17 -16.98 64.32
N ASN A 33 -60.06 -16.53 64.92
CA ASN A 33 -59.80 -15.12 65.22
C ASN A 33 -59.05 -14.41 64.08
N PHE A 34 -58.90 -15.06 62.92
CA PHE A 34 -58.18 -14.52 61.76
C PHE A 34 -56.68 -14.28 62.03
N ASP A 35 -56.09 -15.00 62.99
CA ASP A 35 -54.64 -15.00 63.15
C ASP A 35 -53.98 -15.55 61.88
N PRO A 36 -52.88 -14.97 61.38
CA PRO A 36 -52.27 -15.41 60.12
C PRO A 36 -51.64 -16.81 60.23
N SER A 37 -51.58 -17.53 59.11
CA SER A 37 -50.92 -18.84 58.98
C SER A 37 -49.76 -18.78 57.99
N ASN A 38 -48.62 -19.37 58.34
CA ASN A 38 -47.42 -19.45 57.50
C ASN A 38 -47.47 -20.57 56.43
N ALA A 39 -48.63 -21.22 56.25
CA ALA A 39 -48.76 -22.30 55.30
C ALA A 39 -48.77 -21.78 53.85
N ASN A 40 -48.18 -22.54 52.94
CA ASN A 40 -48.32 -22.31 51.50
C ASN A 40 -49.75 -22.66 51.07
N LEU A 41 -50.30 -21.96 50.08
CA LEU A 41 -51.63 -22.22 49.55
C LEU A 41 -51.57 -22.70 48.10
N PHE A 42 -52.10 -23.90 47.85
CA PHE A 42 -52.30 -24.47 46.52
C PHE A 42 -53.80 -24.42 46.20
N LEU A 43 -54.18 -23.73 45.12
CA LEU A 43 -55.54 -23.64 44.60
C LEU A 43 -55.64 -24.38 43.28
N ILE A 44 -56.42 -25.46 43.25
CA ILE A 44 -56.60 -26.31 42.07
C ILE A 44 -58.04 -26.19 41.55
N ASN A 45 -58.21 -25.73 40.31
CA ASN A 45 -59.50 -25.78 39.61
C ASN A 45 -59.33 -26.04 38.10
N PRO A 46 -59.62 -27.27 37.61
CA PRO A 46 -59.54 -27.60 36.18
C PRO A 46 -60.48 -26.84 35.24
N ASN A 47 -61.40 -26.04 35.77
CA ASN A 47 -62.32 -25.22 34.97
C ASN A 47 -61.86 -23.76 34.81
N GLY A 48 -60.73 -23.37 35.41
CA GLY A 48 -60.16 -22.03 35.32
C GLY A 48 -60.20 -21.25 36.64
N ILE A 49 -59.40 -20.19 36.71
CA ILE A 49 -59.28 -19.29 37.87
C ILE A 49 -59.25 -17.85 37.36
N VAL A 50 -60.10 -16.97 37.90
CA VAL A 50 -60.17 -15.56 37.54
C VAL A 50 -59.98 -14.72 38.81
N PHE A 51 -58.92 -13.93 38.85
CA PHE A 51 -58.72 -12.88 39.85
C PHE A 51 -59.24 -11.56 39.28
N GLY A 52 -60.36 -11.07 39.83
CA GLY A 52 -60.93 -9.78 39.44
C GLY A 52 -60.11 -8.60 39.98
N GLU A 53 -60.46 -7.38 39.55
CA GLU A 53 -59.76 -6.14 39.90
C GLU A 53 -59.58 -5.93 41.41
N ASN A 54 -60.53 -6.38 42.22
CA ASN A 54 -60.53 -6.24 43.68
C ASN A 54 -59.88 -7.41 44.44
N ALA A 55 -59.33 -8.41 43.74
CA ALA A 55 -58.72 -9.56 44.38
C ALA A 55 -57.40 -9.17 45.06
N THR A 56 -57.07 -9.77 46.21
CA THR A 56 -55.73 -9.71 46.82
C THR A 56 -55.44 -11.03 47.54
N LEU A 57 -54.17 -11.27 47.87
CA LEU A 57 -53.75 -12.43 48.65
C LEU A 57 -53.39 -12.01 50.08
N ASP A 58 -53.86 -12.77 51.07
CA ASP A 58 -53.50 -12.65 52.49
C ASP A 58 -52.93 -13.99 52.99
N ILE A 59 -51.69 -14.26 52.55
CA ILE A 59 -51.00 -15.54 52.71
C ILE A 59 -49.60 -15.25 53.25
N ASN A 60 -49.18 -15.88 54.36
CA ASN A 60 -47.81 -15.73 54.88
C ASN A 60 -46.82 -16.79 54.31
N GLY A 61 -47.28 -17.69 53.44
CA GLY A 61 -46.48 -18.65 52.68
C GLY A 61 -46.43 -18.34 51.17
N SER A 62 -45.95 -19.31 50.39
CA SER A 62 -45.99 -19.28 48.92
C SER A 62 -47.40 -19.59 48.39
N PHE A 63 -47.72 -19.11 47.19
CA PHE A 63 -49.00 -19.35 46.51
C PHE A 63 -48.81 -20.10 45.19
N VAL A 64 -49.65 -21.10 44.94
CA VAL A 64 -49.72 -21.78 43.64
C VAL A 64 -51.18 -21.86 43.18
N GLY A 65 -51.52 -21.21 42.08
CA GLY A 65 -52.81 -21.35 41.39
C GLY A 65 -52.66 -22.25 40.18
N THR A 66 -53.50 -23.30 40.05
CA THR A 66 -53.39 -24.22 38.92
C THR A 66 -54.72 -24.76 38.39
N THR A 67 -54.77 -25.02 37.08
CA THR A 67 -55.87 -25.75 36.42
C THR A 67 -55.56 -27.24 36.19
N ALA A 68 -54.49 -27.76 36.79
CA ALA A 68 -54.19 -29.18 36.77
C ALA A 68 -55.34 -30.02 37.35
N ASN A 69 -55.47 -31.26 36.86
CA ASN A 69 -56.47 -32.21 37.35
C ASN A 69 -56.08 -32.83 38.70
N GLY A 70 -54.80 -32.77 39.10
CA GLY A 70 -54.33 -33.24 40.40
C GLY A 70 -52.90 -32.86 40.72
N ILE A 71 -52.48 -33.14 41.95
CA ILE A 71 -51.11 -32.97 42.46
C ILE A 71 -50.52 -34.33 42.86
N GLU A 72 -49.27 -34.60 42.51
CA GLU A 72 -48.51 -35.80 42.90
C GLU A 72 -47.68 -35.58 44.17
N PHE A 73 -47.40 -36.64 44.95
CA PHE A 73 -46.52 -36.62 46.13
C PHE A 73 -45.47 -37.75 46.13
N GLY A 74 -44.66 -37.84 45.08
CA GLY A 74 -43.68 -38.91 44.90
C GLY A 74 -44.29 -40.31 44.95
N GLU A 75 -43.65 -41.27 45.64
CA GLU A 75 -44.11 -42.67 45.71
C GLU A 75 -45.41 -42.89 46.52
N GLN A 76 -45.98 -41.86 47.16
CA GLN A 76 -47.16 -41.97 48.03
C GLN A 76 -48.53 -41.75 47.34
N GLY A 77 -48.55 -41.45 46.03
CA GLY A 77 -49.78 -41.32 45.22
C GLY A 77 -50.18 -39.86 44.87
N PHE A 78 -51.46 -39.63 44.50
CA PHE A 78 -51.95 -38.35 43.92
C PHE A 78 -53.19 -37.76 44.63
N PHE A 79 -53.29 -36.43 44.73
CA PHE A 79 -54.47 -35.66 45.16
C PHE A 79 -55.24 -35.14 43.95
N SER A 80 -56.36 -35.79 43.60
CA SER A 80 -57.10 -35.57 42.34
C SER A 80 -58.38 -34.73 42.49
N ALA A 81 -58.58 -33.72 41.63
CA ALA A 81 -59.81 -32.92 41.50
C ALA A 81 -60.97 -33.67 40.85
N THR A 82 -60.65 -34.66 40.02
CA THR A 82 -61.61 -35.41 39.22
C THR A 82 -62.00 -36.75 39.84
N ASN A 83 -61.20 -37.30 40.79
CA ASN A 83 -61.48 -38.55 41.49
C ASN A 83 -61.14 -38.45 43.01
N PRO A 84 -62.09 -38.03 43.87
CA PRO A 84 -61.86 -37.76 45.30
C PRO A 84 -61.63 -39.02 46.16
N GLU A 85 -60.54 -39.06 46.96
CA GLU A 85 -60.33 -40.05 48.05
C GLU A 85 -60.51 -39.41 49.45
N THR A 86 -60.68 -40.20 50.52
CA THR A 86 -60.75 -39.69 51.91
C THR A 86 -59.41 -39.12 52.35
N THR A 87 -59.35 -37.86 52.79
CA THR A 87 -58.11 -37.09 53.07
C THR A 87 -57.29 -37.62 54.26
N PRO A 88 -56.09 -38.20 54.07
CA PRO A 88 -55.14 -38.42 55.15
C PRO A 88 -54.29 -37.16 55.43
N LEU A 89 -53.71 -37.07 56.62
CA LEU A 89 -52.66 -36.09 56.92
C LEU A 89 -51.38 -36.50 56.16
N LEU A 90 -51.00 -35.73 55.15
CA LEU A 90 -49.82 -36.00 54.31
C LEU A 90 -48.55 -35.47 55.00
N THR A 91 -47.48 -36.26 55.00
CA THR A 91 -46.17 -35.88 55.56
C THR A 91 -45.12 -35.56 54.49
N VAL A 92 -45.54 -35.49 53.22
CA VAL A 92 -44.68 -35.28 52.04
C VAL A 92 -45.10 -34.02 51.30
N ASN A 93 -44.14 -33.40 50.61
CA ASN A 93 -44.38 -32.23 49.79
C ASN A 93 -45.01 -32.61 48.44
N PRO A 94 -45.85 -31.73 47.85
CA PRO A 94 -46.21 -31.79 46.43
C PRO A 94 -44.97 -31.90 45.54
N SER A 95 -44.99 -32.77 44.53
CA SER A 95 -43.86 -33.01 43.63
C SER A 95 -44.17 -32.79 42.14
N ALA A 96 -45.44 -32.79 41.74
CA ALA A 96 -45.84 -32.51 40.36
C ALA A 96 -47.33 -32.14 40.21
N PHE A 97 -47.68 -31.58 39.07
CA PHE A 97 -49.04 -31.27 38.64
C PHE A 97 -49.44 -32.15 37.46
N LEU A 98 -50.59 -32.83 37.59
CA LEU A 98 -51.11 -33.75 36.59
C LEU A 98 -52.19 -33.12 35.71
N PHE A 99 -51.97 -33.11 34.41
CA PHE A 99 -52.95 -32.72 33.41
C PHE A 99 -53.42 -33.97 32.64
N SER A 100 -54.44 -34.65 33.15
CA SER A 100 -55.05 -35.83 32.53
C SER A 100 -56.20 -35.49 31.56
N GLN A 101 -56.78 -34.29 31.68
CA GLN A 101 -57.79 -33.75 30.77
C GLN A 101 -57.62 -32.24 30.67
N ILE A 102 -57.32 -31.74 29.46
CA ILE A 102 -57.14 -30.30 29.23
C ILE A 102 -58.39 -29.71 28.59
N LYS A 103 -59.03 -28.77 29.28
CA LYS A 103 -60.01 -27.86 28.70
C LYS A 103 -59.27 -26.59 28.29
N GLN A 104 -59.00 -26.38 27.00
CA GLN A 104 -58.34 -25.14 26.54
C GLN A 104 -59.08 -23.86 26.94
N THR A 105 -60.39 -23.94 27.21
CA THR A 105 -61.20 -22.81 27.73
C THR A 105 -60.98 -22.51 29.23
N ALA A 106 -60.28 -23.38 29.97
CA ALA A 106 -59.99 -23.21 31.38
C ALA A 106 -58.65 -22.46 31.56
N SER A 107 -58.70 -21.14 31.44
CA SER A 107 -57.55 -20.25 31.64
C SER A 107 -57.41 -19.79 33.08
N ILE A 108 -56.21 -19.31 33.42
CA ILE A 108 -55.98 -18.47 34.58
C ILE A 108 -55.97 -17.02 34.10
N GLN A 109 -56.77 -16.16 34.71
CA GLN A 109 -56.83 -14.73 34.40
C GLN A 109 -56.49 -13.91 35.65
N ASN A 110 -55.56 -12.98 35.54
CA ASN A 110 -55.26 -12.03 36.59
C ASN A 110 -55.52 -10.59 36.12
N ASN A 111 -56.55 -9.98 36.67
CA ASN A 111 -56.89 -8.57 36.47
C ASN A 111 -56.75 -7.77 37.78
N SER A 112 -56.13 -8.35 38.81
CA SER A 112 -56.05 -7.81 40.16
C SER A 112 -55.16 -6.56 40.21
N VAL A 113 -55.74 -5.44 40.65
CA VAL A 113 -55.08 -4.13 40.82
C VAL A 113 -55.39 -3.51 42.18
N ALA A 114 -56.00 -4.28 43.10
CA ALA A 114 -56.38 -3.77 44.40
C ALA A 114 -55.16 -3.48 45.28
N PRO A 115 -55.20 -2.42 46.11
CA PRO A 115 -54.14 -2.15 47.07
C PRO A 115 -54.04 -3.29 48.10
N THR A 116 -52.83 -3.79 48.30
CA THR A 116 -52.55 -4.89 49.24
C THR A 116 -52.53 -4.43 50.70
N GLY A 117 -52.36 -3.12 50.94
CA GLY A 117 -52.15 -2.54 52.27
C GLY A 117 -50.73 -2.73 52.82
N ILE A 118 -49.81 -3.26 52.01
CA ILE A 118 -48.40 -3.46 52.33
C ILE A 118 -47.55 -2.52 51.45
N ILE A 119 -46.43 -2.05 52.01
CA ILE A 119 -45.42 -1.29 51.28
C ILE A 119 -44.30 -2.21 50.79
N ASP A 120 -43.75 -1.95 49.62
CA ASP A 120 -42.59 -2.66 49.10
C ASP A 120 -41.31 -2.33 49.91
N PRO A 121 -40.19 -3.03 49.67
CA PRO A 121 -38.91 -2.73 50.33
C PRO A 121 -38.39 -1.30 50.11
N ALA A 122 -38.87 -0.60 49.07
CA ALA A 122 -38.50 0.78 48.74
C ALA A 122 -39.50 1.82 49.30
N GLY A 123 -40.58 1.40 49.97
CA GLY A 123 -41.55 2.26 50.63
C GLY A 123 -42.77 2.68 49.79
N PHE A 124 -43.02 2.04 48.64
CA PHE A 124 -44.16 2.32 47.75
C PHE A 124 -45.34 1.38 47.99
N ASN A 125 -46.55 1.84 47.65
CA ASN A 125 -47.76 1.02 47.77
C ASN A 125 -47.76 -0.12 46.75
N VAL A 126 -48.07 -1.33 47.21
CA VAL A 126 -48.15 -2.54 46.39
C VAL A 126 -49.59 -2.87 46.04
N PHE A 127 -49.83 -3.23 44.78
CA PHE A 127 -51.16 -3.60 44.27
C PHE A 127 -51.19 -5.06 43.79
N GLY A 128 -52.39 -5.57 43.53
CA GLY A 128 -52.57 -6.87 42.89
C GLY A 128 -52.39 -8.07 43.81
N LEU A 129 -51.91 -9.18 43.25
CA LEU A 129 -51.63 -10.41 44.00
C LEU A 129 -50.21 -10.37 44.57
N ARG A 130 -50.08 -10.56 45.88
CA ARG A 130 -48.82 -10.41 46.62
C ARG A 130 -48.61 -11.56 47.60
N VAL A 131 -47.44 -12.20 47.54
CA VAL A 131 -46.94 -13.11 48.60
C VAL A 131 -45.89 -12.37 49.45
N PRO A 132 -45.44 -12.86 50.62
CA PRO A 132 -44.37 -12.21 51.38
C PRO A 132 -43.01 -12.22 50.67
N ASP A 133 -42.07 -11.40 51.16
CA ASP A 133 -40.69 -11.36 50.63
C ASP A 133 -40.03 -12.76 50.68
N GLY A 134 -39.30 -13.11 49.61
CA GLY A 134 -38.60 -14.39 49.49
C GLY A 134 -39.51 -15.61 49.28
N LYS A 135 -40.81 -15.42 49.02
CA LYS A 135 -41.78 -16.50 48.75
C LYS A 135 -42.10 -16.61 47.26
N SER A 136 -42.72 -17.73 46.87
CA SER A 136 -43.05 -18.01 45.48
C SER A 136 -44.53 -17.78 45.15
N LEU A 137 -44.80 -17.26 43.96
CA LEU A 137 -46.13 -17.08 43.38
C LEU A 137 -46.16 -17.72 41.99
N LEU A 138 -46.79 -18.89 41.89
CA LEU A 138 -46.85 -19.69 40.65
C LEU A 138 -48.27 -19.72 40.10
N LEU A 139 -48.43 -19.49 38.80
CA LEU A 139 -49.68 -19.70 38.06
C LEU A 139 -49.43 -20.71 36.93
N LEU A 140 -50.03 -21.90 37.03
CA LEU A 140 -49.81 -23.01 36.10
C LEU A 140 -51.14 -23.57 35.58
N GLY A 141 -51.46 -23.41 34.30
CA GLY A 141 -52.74 -23.90 33.79
C GLY A 141 -52.78 -24.18 32.30
N GLY A 142 -53.95 -23.99 31.68
CA GLY A 142 -54.06 -23.78 30.24
C GLY A 142 -53.43 -22.43 29.89
N ASN A 143 -54.12 -21.58 29.11
CA ASN A 143 -53.63 -20.21 28.90
C ASN A 143 -53.59 -19.44 30.23
N VAL A 144 -52.52 -18.65 30.45
CA VAL A 144 -52.39 -17.76 31.60
C VAL A 144 -52.33 -16.32 31.09
N ASN A 145 -53.38 -15.54 31.38
CA ASN A 145 -53.54 -14.20 30.83
C ASN A 145 -53.56 -13.16 31.96
N MET A 146 -52.84 -12.07 31.79
CA MET A 146 -52.85 -10.90 32.66
C MET A 146 -53.29 -9.68 31.86
N ASN A 147 -54.33 -9.02 32.33
CA ASN A 147 -54.84 -7.79 31.73
C ASN A 147 -54.91 -6.72 32.81
N SER A 148 -53.95 -5.79 32.80
CA SER A 148 -53.70 -4.79 33.85
C SER A 148 -53.32 -5.33 35.23
N GLY A 149 -53.49 -6.63 35.50
CA GLY A 149 -53.22 -7.22 36.82
C GLY A 149 -51.75 -7.20 37.22
N GLU A 150 -51.49 -7.13 38.53
CA GLU A 150 -50.14 -7.11 39.11
C GLU A 150 -49.83 -8.41 39.90
N LEU A 151 -48.59 -8.89 39.79
CA LEU A 151 -48.03 -10.01 40.58
C LEU A 151 -46.76 -9.55 41.32
N ASN A 152 -46.69 -9.81 42.62
CA ASN A 152 -45.61 -9.29 43.46
C ASN A 152 -45.01 -10.39 44.36
N ALA A 153 -43.70 -10.65 44.21
CA ALA A 153 -42.94 -11.61 44.99
C ALA A 153 -41.48 -11.12 45.21
N TYR A 154 -41.29 -9.94 45.81
CA TYR A 154 -39.98 -9.33 46.06
C TYR A 154 -38.98 -10.31 46.71
N GLY A 155 -37.79 -10.46 46.11
CA GLY A 155 -36.72 -11.39 46.53
C GLY A 155 -37.07 -12.88 46.40
N GLY A 156 -38.29 -13.18 45.95
CA GLY A 156 -38.86 -14.52 45.81
C GLY A 156 -38.89 -14.98 44.35
N ARG A 157 -39.97 -15.66 43.94
CA ARG A 157 -40.12 -16.14 42.56
C ARG A 157 -41.54 -15.91 42.05
N VAL A 158 -41.67 -15.36 40.85
CA VAL A 158 -42.90 -15.45 40.06
C VAL A 158 -42.66 -16.42 38.91
N GLU A 159 -43.55 -17.40 38.74
CA GLU A 159 -43.47 -18.30 37.60
C GLU A 159 -44.83 -18.57 36.96
N LEU A 160 -44.91 -18.30 35.65
CA LEU A 160 -46.11 -18.47 34.81
C LEU A 160 -45.90 -19.62 33.83
N GLY A 161 -46.82 -20.58 33.82
CA GLY A 161 -46.69 -21.80 33.04
C GLY A 161 -48.00 -22.21 32.36
N GLY A 162 -47.92 -22.60 31.09
CA GLY A 162 -49.07 -23.06 30.31
C GLY A 162 -48.86 -24.47 29.75
N LEU A 163 -49.86 -25.34 29.85
CA LEU A 163 -49.88 -26.66 29.22
C LEU A 163 -51.14 -26.84 28.34
N ALA A 164 -50.96 -27.17 27.06
CA ALA A 164 -52.04 -27.27 26.08
C ALA A 164 -52.41 -28.74 25.73
N GLU A 165 -51.58 -29.70 26.11
CA GLU A 165 -51.87 -31.14 26.00
C GLU A 165 -51.62 -31.90 27.30
N THR A 166 -52.18 -33.12 27.42
CA THR A 166 -52.03 -33.93 28.62
C THR A 166 -50.56 -34.20 28.96
N GLY A 167 -50.18 -34.02 30.21
CA GLY A 167 -48.81 -34.16 30.65
C GLY A 167 -48.65 -33.99 32.15
N THR A 168 -47.42 -34.11 32.62
CA THR A 168 -47.05 -33.90 34.03
C THR A 168 -46.01 -32.79 34.10
N VAL A 169 -46.25 -31.77 34.91
CA VAL A 169 -45.29 -30.68 35.17
C VAL A 169 -44.72 -30.91 36.56
N ALA A 170 -43.41 -31.14 36.65
CA ALA A 170 -42.74 -31.33 37.93
C ALA A 170 -42.79 -30.03 38.75
N LEU A 171 -42.82 -30.17 40.08
CA LEU A 171 -42.69 -29.09 41.02
C LEU A 171 -41.51 -29.39 41.93
N ASP A 172 -40.47 -28.57 41.84
CA ASP A 172 -39.34 -28.61 42.76
C ASP A 172 -39.56 -27.59 43.89
N ILE A 173 -39.35 -28.04 45.13
CA ILE A 173 -39.55 -27.24 46.33
C ILE A 173 -38.22 -27.19 47.08
N ASN A 174 -37.47 -26.10 46.87
CA ASN A 174 -36.25 -25.80 47.61
C ASN A 174 -36.50 -24.66 48.60
N GLY A 175 -36.92 -25.02 49.83
CA GLY A 175 -37.30 -24.05 50.85
C GLY A 175 -38.52 -23.24 50.42
N ASN A 176 -38.36 -21.94 50.21
CA ASN A 176 -39.43 -21.05 49.76
C ASN A 176 -39.42 -20.78 48.25
N ASN A 177 -38.41 -21.27 47.52
CA ASN A 177 -38.26 -21.10 46.07
C ASN A 177 -38.87 -22.33 45.36
N PHE A 178 -40.05 -22.16 44.78
CA PHE A 178 -40.80 -23.21 44.10
C PHE A 178 -40.62 -23.06 42.60
N SER A 179 -40.20 -24.10 41.89
CA SER A 179 -39.99 -24.01 40.44
C SER A 179 -40.69 -25.13 39.66
N LEU A 180 -41.07 -24.84 38.42
CA LEU A 180 -41.75 -25.78 37.54
C LEU A 180 -40.78 -26.44 36.54
N GLY A 181 -40.90 -27.75 36.38
CA GLY A 181 -40.18 -28.55 35.39
C GLY A 181 -41.11 -29.06 34.30
N PHE A 182 -41.00 -28.49 33.10
CA PHE A 182 -41.80 -28.91 31.93
C PHE A 182 -41.11 -30.04 31.15
N PRO A 183 -41.86 -31.03 30.63
CA PRO A 183 -41.30 -32.04 29.72
C PRO A 183 -40.90 -31.44 28.36
N ASP A 184 -39.88 -32.04 27.70
CA ASP A 184 -39.30 -31.55 26.45
C ASP A 184 -40.21 -31.72 25.20
N ASN A 185 -41.27 -32.53 25.29
CA ASN A 185 -42.11 -32.93 24.16
C ASN A 185 -43.61 -32.71 24.40
N VAL A 186 -43.98 -31.76 25.27
CA VAL A 186 -45.39 -31.40 25.45
C VAL A 186 -45.71 -30.05 24.84
N THR A 187 -46.83 -29.97 24.13
CA THR A 187 -47.41 -28.71 23.67
C THR A 187 -47.76 -27.84 24.88
N ARG A 188 -47.11 -26.69 24.98
CA ARG A 188 -47.35 -25.70 26.02
C ARG A 188 -48.47 -24.74 25.58
N ALA A 189 -49.20 -24.22 26.56
CA ALA A 189 -50.23 -23.20 26.35
C ALA A 189 -49.65 -21.79 26.47
N ASP A 190 -50.40 -20.77 26.03
CA ASP A 190 -49.88 -19.41 25.90
C ASP A 190 -49.90 -18.64 27.23
N VAL A 191 -48.95 -17.71 27.37
CA VAL A 191 -48.90 -16.73 28.46
C VAL A 191 -48.95 -15.33 27.88
N SER A 192 -49.89 -14.49 28.32
CA SER A 192 -49.99 -13.10 27.82
C SER A 192 -50.11 -12.07 28.94
N LEU A 193 -49.40 -10.96 28.81
CA LEU A 193 -49.43 -9.77 29.65
C LEU A 193 -49.80 -8.59 28.76
N THR A 194 -50.91 -7.93 29.06
CA THR A 194 -51.46 -6.85 28.23
C THR A 194 -51.98 -5.69 29.09
N ASN A 195 -52.07 -4.50 28.49
CA ASN A 195 -52.68 -3.30 29.08
C ASN A 195 -52.09 -2.97 30.47
N GLN A 196 -50.79 -2.73 30.54
CA GLN A 196 -50.05 -2.38 31.77
C GLN A 196 -50.06 -3.48 32.85
N ALA A 197 -50.06 -4.74 32.45
CA ALA A 197 -49.85 -5.85 33.38
C ALA A 197 -48.42 -5.82 33.94
N LYS A 198 -48.24 -6.13 35.23
CA LYS A 198 -46.94 -5.97 35.92
C LYS A 198 -46.53 -7.19 36.75
N VAL A 199 -45.23 -7.46 36.78
CA VAL A 199 -44.63 -8.48 37.64
C VAL A 199 -43.40 -7.91 38.34
N TYR A 200 -43.39 -7.95 39.67
CA TYR A 200 -42.30 -7.41 40.50
C TYR A 200 -41.67 -8.47 41.41
N VAL A 201 -40.34 -8.60 41.32
CA VAL A 201 -39.51 -9.43 42.21
C VAL A 201 -38.27 -8.71 42.76
N GLU A 202 -38.06 -7.45 42.37
CA GLU A 202 -36.94 -6.60 42.80
C GLU A 202 -36.80 -6.49 44.34
N ALA A 203 -35.60 -6.70 44.88
CA ALA A 203 -35.37 -6.65 46.33
C ALA A 203 -33.91 -6.35 46.69
N ASN A 204 -33.44 -6.76 47.87
CA ASN A 204 -32.03 -6.67 48.28
C ASN A 204 -31.19 -7.90 47.88
N GLY A 205 -31.67 -8.68 46.90
CA GLY A 205 -31.10 -9.94 46.40
C GLY A 205 -32.17 -10.97 46.03
N GLY A 206 -31.82 -11.97 45.22
CA GLY A 206 -32.78 -12.96 44.70
C GLY A 206 -33.82 -12.33 43.76
N GLY A 207 -34.98 -12.98 43.61
CA GLY A 207 -36.05 -12.49 42.74
C GLY A 207 -35.99 -13.09 41.33
N ASP A 208 -36.63 -14.24 41.12
CA ASP A 208 -36.73 -14.87 39.79
C ASP A 208 -38.08 -14.56 39.12
N ILE A 209 -38.07 -14.29 37.82
CA ILE A 209 -39.29 -14.30 36.97
C ILE A 209 -39.10 -15.36 35.89
N VAL A 210 -39.98 -16.37 35.85
CA VAL A 210 -39.87 -17.46 34.86
C VAL A 210 -41.17 -17.69 34.10
N PHE A 211 -41.11 -17.67 32.78
CA PHE A 211 -42.25 -17.97 31.91
C PHE A 211 -41.97 -19.28 31.15
N ASN A 212 -42.92 -20.19 31.14
CA ASN A 212 -42.84 -21.48 30.43
C ASN A 212 -44.11 -21.69 29.59
N ALA A 213 -44.05 -21.39 28.29
CA ALA A 213 -45.25 -21.27 27.45
C ALA A 213 -45.11 -21.85 26.03
N GLY A 214 -46.26 -21.94 25.33
CA GLY A 214 -46.35 -22.15 23.89
C GLY A 214 -45.83 -20.90 23.19
N ASN A 215 -46.58 -19.82 23.32
CA ASN A 215 -46.17 -18.45 22.98
C ASN A 215 -46.20 -17.54 24.21
N VAL A 216 -45.38 -16.49 24.20
CA VAL A 216 -45.40 -15.42 25.22
C VAL A 216 -45.68 -14.08 24.53
N GLU A 217 -46.69 -13.35 25.01
CA GLU A 217 -47.01 -12.00 24.54
C GLU A 217 -46.91 -11.01 25.70
N ILE A 218 -46.10 -9.95 25.57
CA ILE A 218 -45.98 -8.88 26.57
C ILE A 218 -46.16 -7.54 25.84
N THR A 219 -47.33 -6.94 25.96
CA THR A 219 -47.72 -5.77 25.16
C THR A 219 -48.48 -4.69 25.94
N GLY A 220 -48.59 -3.50 25.35
CA GLY A 220 -49.47 -2.42 25.81
C GLY A 220 -49.06 -1.80 27.14
N GLY A 221 -47.79 -1.43 27.27
CA GLY A 221 -47.18 -0.84 28.46
C GLY A 221 -46.91 -1.83 29.61
N SER A 222 -46.85 -3.13 29.34
CA SER A 222 -46.63 -4.15 30.37
C SER A 222 -45.17 -4.15 30.86
N PHE A 223 -44.95 -4.56 32.12
CA PHE A 223 -43.67 -4.39 32.80
C PHE A 223 -43.24 -5.59 33.66
N LEU A 224 -42.02 -6.07 33.45
CA LEU A 224 -41.36 -7.05 34.32
C LEU A 224 -40.17 -6.38 35.04
N SER A 225 -40.10 -6.50 36.36
CA SER A 225 -39.06 -5.87 37.18
C SER A 225 -38.42 -6.86 38.16
N GLY A 226 -37.18 -7.22 37.89
CA GLY A 226 -36.26 -7.88 38.81
C GLY A 226 -35.14 -6.94 39.25
N GLY A 227 -34.09 -7.50 39.85
CA GLY A 227 -32.87 -6.76 40.18
C GLY A 227 -32.75 -6.35 41.65
N ILE A 228 -31.84 -5.39 41.89
CA ILE A 228 -31.58 -4.84 43.23
C ILE A 228 -32.23 -3.45 43.32
N GLY A 229 -33.12 -3.28 44.29
CA GLY A 229 -33.85 -2.03 44.47
C GLY A 229 -33.00 -0.87 44.98
N GLU A 230 -33.52 0.36 44.82
CA GLU A 230 -32.82 1.60 45.13
C GLU A 230 -32.36 1.65 46.60
N GLY A 231 -31.06 1.93 46.82
CA GLY A 231 -30.47 1.98 48.16
C GLY A 231 -30.35 0.63 48.90
N LEU A 232 -30.63 -0.50 48.23
CA LEU A 232 -30.60 -1.84 48.84
C LEU A 232 -29.30 -2.62 48.54
N GLY A 233 -29.15 -3.77 49.19
CA GLY A 233 -28.10 -4.75 48.91
C GLY A 233 -26.75 -4.50 49.61
N THR A 234 -25.84 -5.46 49.45
CA THR A 234 -24.43 -5.40 49.89
C THR A 234 -23.51 -5.82 48.74
N PRO A 235 -22.19 -5.61 48.81
CA PRO A 235 -21.27 -6.08 47.77
C PRO A 235 -21.37 -7.57 47.42
N GLU A 236 -21.85 -8.40 48.35
CA GLU A 236 -22.06 -9.84 48.17
C GLU A 236 -23.46 -10.19 47.61
N THR A 237 -24.38 -9.23 47.53
CA THR A 237 -25.73 -9.44 46.98
C THR A 237 -25.65 -9.84 45.51
N VAL A 238 -26.53 -10.76 45.12
CA VAL A 238 -26.77 -11.15 43.73
C VAL A 238 -28.28 -11.17 43.49
N ALA A 239 -28.75 -10.49 42.45
CA ALA A 239 -30.15 -10.54 42.02
C ALA A 239 -30.47 -11.86 41.29
N GLY A 240 -31.74 -12.25 41.31
CA GLY A 240 -32.28 -13.39 40.55
C GLY A 240 -32.46 -13.08 39.07
N ASP A 241 -32.83 -14.10 38.30
CA ASP A 241 -32.86 -14.01 36.83
C ASP A 241 -34.29 -13.82 36.28
N ILE A 242 -34.40 -13.19 35.12
CA ILE A 242 -35.63 -13.19 34.31
C ILE A 242 -35.43 -14.16 33.15
N THR A 243 -36.28 -15.18 33.06
CA THR A 243 -36.20 -16.23 32.03
C THR A 243 -37.54 -16.39 31.31
N LEU A 244 -37.55 -16.15 30.00
CA LEU A 244 -38.71 -16.39 29.13
C LEU A 244 -38.45 -17.61 28.25
N ASN A 245 -39.18 -18.69 28.47
CA ASN A 245 -39.07 -19.93 27.70
C ASN A 245 -40.38 -20.20 26.93
N ALA A 246 -40.34 -20.01 25.62
CA ALA A 246 -41.41 -20.39 24.70
C ALA A 246 -40.94 -21.49 23.74
N THR A 247 -41.87 -22.37 23.37
CA THR A 247 -41.61 -23.35 22.30
C THR A 247 -41.89 -22.79 20.91
N GLY A 248 -42.77 -21.79 20.83
CA GLY A 248 -43.13 -21.00 19.65
C GLY A 248 -42.60 -19.57 19.70
N GLU A 249 -43.47 -18.57 19.60
CA GLU A 249 -43.07 -17.15 19.50
C GLU A 249 -43.03 -16.45 20.86
N ILE A 250 -42.06 -15.55 21.04
CA ILE A 250 -42.07 -14.52 22.10
C ILE A 250 -42.19 -13.16 21.43
N THR A 251 -43.22 -12.39 21.79
CA THR A 251 -43.46 -11.03 21.30
C THR A 251 -43.46 -10.06 22.48
N VAL A 252 -42.62 -9.03 22.40
CA VAL A 252 -42.58 -7.93 23.35
C VAL A 252 -42.71 -6.62 22.58
N ALA A 253 -43.79 -5.87 22.77
CA ALA A 253 -44.06 -4.64 22.03
C ALA A 253 -44.60 -3.55 22.96
N ASP A 254 -44.11 -2.31 22.84
CA ASP A 254 -44.49 -1.19 23.72
C ASP A 254 -44.44 -1.62 25.20
N SER A 255 -43.36 -2.27 25.64
CA SER A 255 -43.25 -2.90 26.97
C SER A 255 -41.80 -2.98 27.44
N SER A 256 -41.58 -3.22 28.73
CA SER A 256 -40.24 -3.20 29.33
C SER A 256 -39.97 -4.38 30.27
N ILE A 257 -38.76 -4.93 30.19
CA ILE A 257 -38.29 -6.07 30.99
C ILE A 257 -36.94 -5.72 31.60
N PHE A 258 -36.94 -5.37 32.89
CA PHE A 258 -35.76 -4.84 33.58
C PHE A 258 -35.30 -5.77 34.70
N ASN A 259 -34.00 -6.01 34.77
CA ASN A 259 -33.30 -6.74 35.84
C ASN A 259 -32.08 -5.92 36.28
N GLU A 260 -32.33 -4.78 36.90
CA GLU A 260 -31.33 -3.72 37.08
C GLU A 260 -30.80 -3.64 38.51
N VAL A 261 -29.55 -3.20 38.66
CA VAL A 261 -29.01 -2.74 39.94
C VAL A 261 -29.29 -1.24 40.04
N ARG A 262 -30.30 -0.84 40.82
CA ARG A 262 -30.75 0.56 40.85
C ARG A 262 -29.78 1.50 41.56
N ARG A 263 -30.06 2.80 41.49
CA ARG A 263 -29.23 3.86 42.11
C ARG A 263 -29.02 3.60 43.60
N ASP A 264 -27.85 4.00 44.09
CA ASP A 264 -27.41 3.86 45.48
C ASP A 264 -27.42 2.43 46.05
N SER A 265 -27.71 1.43 45.22
CA SER A 265 -27.73 0.03 45.60
C SER A 265 -26.36 -0.63 45.42
N ARG A 266 -26.14 -1.78 46.05
CA ARG A 266 -24.87 -2.53 46.01
C ARG A 266 -25.13 -4.01 45.75
N GLY A 267 -24.37 -4.61 44.84
CA GLY A 267 -24.45 -6.04 44.49
C GLY A 267 -24.45 -6.26 42.96
N ASN A 268 -24.42 -7.53 42.54
CA ASN A 268 -24.40 -7.89 41.13
C ASN A 268 -25.82 -8.11 40.58
N GLY A 269 -26.07 -7.60 39.38
CA GLY A 269 -27.33 -7.75 38.64
C GLY A 269 -27.56 -9.18 38.16
N GLY A 270 -28.84 -9.51 37.98
CA GLY A 270 -29.29 -10.79 37.43
C GLY A 270 -29.41 -10.72 35.91
N ASN A 271 -29.45 -11.87 35.27
CA ASN A 271 -29.49 -11.98 33.82
C ASN A 271 -30.92 -11.91 33.27
N ILE A 272 -31.03 -11.63 31.97
CA ILE A 272 -32.25 -11.82 31.18
C ILE A 272 -31.99 -12.89 30.14
N THR A 273 -32.78 -13.96 30.13
CA THR A 273 -32.67 -15.06 29.17
C THR A 273 -33.97 -15.24 28.41
N VAL A 274 -33.89 -15.28 27.08
CA VAL A 274 -35.02 -15.52 26.17
C VAL A 274 -34.72 -16.75 25.32
N ASN A 275 -35.57 -17.78 25.43
CA ASN A 275 -35.51 -18.99 24.62
C ASN A 275 -36.82 -19.16 23.86
N ALA A 276 -36.77 -19.15 22.53
CA ALA A 276 -37.97 -19.21 21.68
C ALA A 276 -37.78 -20.04 20.41
N GLY A 277 -38.88 -20.34 19.72
CA GLY A 277 -38.87 -20.64 18.29
C GLY A 277 -38.50 -19.39 17.48
N SER A 278 -39.21 -18.28 17.72
CA SER A 278 -38.90 -16.94 17.17
C SER A 278 -39.09 -15.86 18.24
N PHE A 279 -38.32 -14.77 18.17
CA PHE A 279 -38.41 -13.64 19.10
C PHE A 279 -38.57 -12.32 18.35
N ASN A 280 -39.60 -11.55 18.72
CA ASN A 280 -39.93 -10.24 18.17
C ASN A 280 -39.94 -9.19 19.28
N LEU A 281 -39.07 -8.18 19.17
CA LEU A 281 -39.02 -7.01 20.07
C LEU A 281 -39.32 -5.75 19.24
N ALA A 282 -40.39 -5.03 19.57
CA ALA A 282 -40.89 -3.95 18.70
C ALA A 282 -41.49 -2.75 19.44
N GLU A 283 -41.81 -1.68 18.69
CA GLU A 283 -42.63 -0.55 19.14
C GLU A 283 -42.08 0.13 20.42
N GLY A 284 -40.78 0.44 20.44
CA GLY A 284 -40.11 1.09 21.57
C GLY A 284 -39.80 0.18 22.76
N ALA A 285 -40.01 -1.14 22.62
CA ALA A 285 -39.78 -2.07 23.73
C ALA A 285 -38.31 -2.18 24.15
N ALA A 286 -38.09 -2.47 25.44
CA ALA A 286 -36.76 -2.51 26.05
C ALA A 286 -36.52 -3.72 26.97
N LEU A 287 -35.36 -4.36 26.84
CA LEU A 287 -34.82 -5.35 27.80
C LEU A 287 -33.57 -4.74 28.45
N ALA A 288 -33.49 -4.68 29.77
CA ALA A 288 -32.34 -4.05 30.44
C ALA A 288 -31.83 -4.86 31.63
N ALA A 289 -30.55 -5.23 31.63
CA ALA A 289 -29.86 -5.88 32.75
C ALA A 289 -28.74 -4.97 33.31
N SER A 290 -28.98 -3.66 33.35
CA SER A 290 -27.98 -2.61 33.58
C SER A 290 -27.67 -2.37 35.07
N THR A 291 -26.56 -1.66 35.32
CA THR A 291 -26.16 -1.21 36.68
C THR A 291 -26.10 0.31 36.78
N PHE A 292 -26.90 0.87 37.68
CA PHE A 292 -26.88 2.27 38.13
C PHE A 292 -26.23 2.42 39.52
N GLY A 293 -25.96 1.30 40.21
CA GLY A 293 -25.37 1.25 41.55
C GLY A 293 -23.93 0.72 41.56
N GLU A 294 -23.50 0.14 42.68
CA GLU A 294 -22.17 -0.48 42.82
C GLU A 294 -22.24 -2.01 42.61
N GLY A 295 -21.71 -2.50 41.50
CA GLY A 295 -21.62 -3.92 41.17
C GLY A 295 -21.82 -4.19 39.67
N LYS A 296 -21.62 -5.45 39.25
CA LYS A 296 -21.67 -5.81 37.82
C LYS A 296 -23.11 -5.80 37.30
N ALA A 297 -23.29 -5.35 36.07
CA ALA A 297 -24.51 -5.56 35.30
C ALA A 297 -24.71 -7.06 34.98
N GLY A 298 -25.94 -7.47 34.74
CA GLY A 298 -26.30 -8.83 34.31
C GLY A 298 -26.15 -9.00 32.80
N ASN A 299 -26.10 -10.24 32.31
CA ASN A 299 -26.04 -10.52 30.87
C ASN A 299 -27.44 -10.62 30.26
N VAL A 300 -27.54 -10.35 28.96
CA VAL A 300 -28.75 -10.66 28.17
C VAL A 300 -28.43 -11.75 27.16
N THR A 301 -29.17 -12.86 27.19
CA THR A 301 -29.01 -13.98 26.26
C THR A 301 -30.30 -14.24 25.50
N LEU A 302 -30.25 -14.14 24.18
CA LEU A 302 -31.36 -14.45 23.28
C LEU A 302 -31.04 -15.68 22.45
N THR A 303 -31.92 -16.68 22.48
CA THR A 303 -31.82 -17.89 21.69
C THR A 303 -33.14 -18.14 20.97
N ALA A 304 -33.12 -18.14 19.64
CA ALA A 304 -34.25 -18.52 18.81
C ALA A 304 -33.87 -19.66 17.85
N LYS A 305 -34.79 -20.59 17.60
CA LYS A 305 -34.56 -21.64 16.58
C LYS A 305 -34.58 -21.07 15.17
N ASP A 306 -35.46 -20.10 14.92
CA ASP A 306 -35.71 -19.51 13.61
C ASP A 306 -35.19 -18.06 13.57
N THR A 307 -36.02 -17.06 13.87
CA THR A 307 -35.65 -15.64 13.68
C THR A 307 -35.70 -14.85 14.98
N ILE A 308 -34.75 -13.93 15.13
CA ILE A 308 -34.82 -12.81 16.07
C ILE A 308 -35.00 -11.53 15.27
N SER A 309 -36.08 -10.78 15.52
CA SER A 309 -36.34 -9.48 14.89
C SER A 309 -36.50 -8.39 15.94
N LEU A 310 -35.70 -7.33 15.81
CA LEU A 310 -35.82 -6.11 16.58
C LEU A 310 -36.19 -4.97 15.65
N THR A 311 -37.23 -4.20 15.99
CA THR A 311 -37.67 -3.04 15.20
C THR A 311 -37.99 -1.89 16.15
N ASP A 312 -37.26 -0.76 16.07
CA ASP A 312 -37.42 0.35 17.01
C ASP A 312 -37.39 -0.13 18.47
N ALA A 313 -36.30 -0.80 18.87
CA ALA A 313 -36.24 -1.55 20.11
C ALA A 313 -34.82 -1.60 20.70
N ASN A 314 -34.72 -1.68 22.02
CA ASN A 314 -33.43 -1.59 22.71
C ASN A 314 -33.15 -2.76 23.65
N ILE A 315 -31.89 -3.22 23.67
CA ILE A 315 -31.40 -4.19 24.65
C ILE A 315 -30.16 -3.64 25.33
N PHE A 316 -30.23 -3.52 26.65
CA PHE A 316 -29.22 -2.89 27.50
C PHE A 316 -28.60 -3.86 28.50
N SER A 317 -27.29 -3.73 28.65
CA SER A 317 -26.50 -4.44 29.65
C SER A 317 -25.31 -3.55 30.08
N THR A 318 -25.67 -2.33 30.50
CA THR A 318 -24.79 -1.16 30.58
C THR A 318 -24.30 -0.85 31.99
N VAL A 319 -23.24 -0.04 32.07
CA VAL A 319 -22.88 0.71 33.27
C VAL A 319 -23.41 2.13 33.06
N GLU A 320 -24.51 2.44 33.73
CA GLU A 320 -25.22 3.70 33.56
C GLU A 320 -24.54 4.85 34.33
N ALA A 321 -24.98 6.09 34.09
CA ALA A 321 -24.46 7.26 34.79
C ALA A 321 -24.60 7.08 36.31
N GLY A 322 -23.50 7.27 37.04
CA GLY A 322 -23.36 7.04 38.48
C GLY A 322 -23.03 5.58 38.87
N GLY A 323 -23.13 4.63 37.94
CA GLY A 323 -22.82 3.22 38.17
C GLY A 323 -21.33 2.95 38.32
N VAL A 324 -20.98 2.01 39.19
CA VAL A 324 -19.61 1.55 39.43
C VAL A 324 -19.55 0.03 39.36
N GLY A 325 -18.98 -0.51 38.29
CA GLY A 325 -18.93 -1.95 38.01
C GLY A 325 -18.72 -2.18 36.52
N ASN A 326 -18.63 -3.45 36.11
CA ASN A 326 -18.47 -3.78 34.69
C ASN A 326 -19.84 -4.08 34.05
N GLY A 327 -19.97 -3.72 32.77
CA GLY A 327 -21.11 -4.08 31.93
C GLY A 327 -21.20 -5.60 31.71
N GLY A 328 -22.42 -6.08 31.51
CA GLY A 328 -22.67 -7.48 31.13
C GLY A 328 -22.61 -7.65 29.61
N ASN A 329 -22.55 -8.90 29.14
CA ASN A 329 -22.54 -9.21 27.72
C ASN A 329 -23.96 -9.37 27.16
N ILE A 330 -24.12 -9.09 25.86
CA ILE A 330 -25.31 -9.47 25.09
C ILE A 330 -24.93 -10.60 24.15
N THR A 331 -25.63 -11.74 24.23
CA THR A 331 -25.41 -12.90 23.35
C THR A 331 -26.68 -13.22 22.57
N VAL A 332 -26.56 -13.37 21.26
CA VAL A 332 -27.68 -13.66 20.35
C VAL A 332 -27.38 -14.89 19.53
N ASN A 333 -28.23 -15.91 19.61
CA ASN A 333 -28.15 -17.16 18.84
C ASN A 333 -29.45 -17.37 18.05
N ALA A 334 -29.40 -17.40 16.72
CA ALA A 334 -30.58 -17.57 15.87
C ALA A 334 -30.29 -18.33 14.56
N ALA A 335 -31.32 -18.70 13.80
CA ALA A 335 -31.11 -18.96 12.38
C ALA A 335 -30.91 -17.64 11.63
N ASN A 336 -31.72 -16.62 11.86
CA ASN A 336 -31.55 -15.29 11.27
C ASN A 336 -31.74 -14.16 12.28
N LEU A 337 -31.00 -13.07 12.11
CA LEU A 337 -31.15 -11.85 12.92
C LEU A 337 -31.46 -10.62 12.04
N THR A 338 -32.47 -9.85 12.44
CA THR A 338 -32.74 -8.53 11.86
C THR A 338 -32.87 -7.43 12.91
N LEU A 339 -32.13 -6.33 12.75
CA LEU A 339 -32.33 -5.06 13.46
C LEU A 339 -32.85 -4.02 12.47
N ARG A 340 -33.97 -3.37 12.79
CA ARG A 340 -34.64 -2.41 11.91
C ARG A 340 -35.00 -1.13 12.63
N ASP A 341 -35.06 -0.04 11.87
CA ASP A 341 -35.70 1.22 12.25
C ASP A 341 -35.25 1.71 13.63
N GLY A 342 -33.93 1.75 13.86
CA GLY A 342 -33.31 2.25 15.09
C GLY A 342 -33.10 1.23 16.20
N ALA A 343 -33.26 -0.06 15.93
CA ALA A 343 -33.02 -1.10 16.94
C ALA A 343 -31.54 -1.22 17.38
N GLN A 344 -31.28 -1.30 18.70
CA GLN A 344 -29.93 -1.31 19.28
C GLN A 344 -29.66 -2.45 20.27
N LEU A 345 -28.44 -2.99 20.22
CA LEU A 345 -27.86 -3.83 21.27
C LEU A 345 -26.71 -3.07 21.93
N LEU A 346 -26.76 -2.87 23.25
CA LEU A 346 -25.89 -1.88 23.89
C LEU A 346 -25.34 -2.33 25.27
N THR A 347 -24.01 -2.34 25.40
CA THR A 347 -23.24 -2.77 26.60
C THR A 347 -22.31 -1.70 27.17
N SER A 348 -22.54 -0.43 26.81
CA SER A 348 -21.67 0.71 27.08
C SER A 348 -21.52 1.11 28.55
N THR A 349 -20.43 1.83 28.83
CA THR A 349 -20.25 2.65 30.04
C THR A 349 -20.59 4.10 29.70
N ARG A 350 -21.65 4.63 30.33
CA ARG A 350 -22.28 5.90 29.95
C ARG A 350 -21.56 7.14 30.48
N GLU A 351 -21.70 8.23 29.73
CA GLU A 351 -21.25 9.57 30.14
C GLU A 351 -22.03 10.11 31.35
N ALA A 352 -21.59 11.25 31.88
CA ALA A 352 -22.29 11.92 32.97
C ALA A 352 -23.67 12.42 32.53
N PHE A 353 -24.70 12.21 33.37
CA PHE A 353 -26.06 12.67 33.09
C PHE A 353 -26.68 13.40 34.28
N GLY A 354 -27.13 14.63 34.06
CA GLY A 354 -27.76 15.45 35.10
C GLY A 354 -26.80 15.73 36.28
N THR A 355 -27.11 15.18 37.45
CA THR A 355 -26.28 15.29 38.66
C THR A 355 -25.43 14.03 38.92
N GLN A 356 -25.56 13.00 38.09
CA GLN A 356 -24.83 11.74 38.23
C GLN A 356 -23.48 11.87 37.52
N SER A 357 -22.41 11.37 38.15
CA SER A 357 -21.10 11.28 37.51
C SER A 357 -21.12 10.28 36.34
N ALA A 358 -20.13 10.34 35.45
CA ALA A 358 -19.96 9.31 34.43
C ALA A 358 -19.78 7.91 35.05
N GLY A 359 -20.19 6.88 34.31
CA GLY A 359 -20.06 5.49 34.72
C GLY A 359 -18.60 5.06 34.87
N LYS A 360 -18.35 4.09 35.75
CA LYS A 360 -17.00 3.56 36.00
C LYS A 360 -16.95 2.04 35.95
N GLY A 361 -16.26 1.53 34.94
CA GLY A 361 -15.88 0.15 34.72
C GLY A 361 -15.88 -0.20 33.24
N ASP A 362 -15.42 -1.41 32.91
CA ASP A 362 -15.31 -1.85 31.52
C ASP A 362 -16.70 -2.16 30.94
N ALA A 363 -16.91 -1.81 29.67
CA ALA A 363 -18.11 -2.18 28.92
C ALA A 363 -18.14 -3.69 28.64
N GLY A 364 -19.34 -4.25 28.54
CA GLY A 364 -19.52 -5.66 28.15
C GLY A 364 -19.37 -5.87 26.65
N SER A 365 -19.30 -7.11 26.18
CA SER A 365 -19.18 -7.46 24.75
C SER A 365 -20.52 -7.90 24.14
N VAL A 366 -20.66 -7.76 22.82
CA VAL A 366 -21.82 -8.26 22.07
C VAL A 366 -21.39 -9.40 21.14
N ILE A 367 -22.07 -10.54 21.25
CA ILE A 367 -21.77 -11.77 20.52
C ILE A 367 -23.03 -12.19 19.77
N ILE A 368 -22.95 -12.25 18.44
CA ILE A 368 -24.06 -12.63 17.56
C ILE A 368 -23.63 -13.85 16.74
N GLU A 369 -24.36 -14.95 16.85
CA GLU A 369 -24.19 -16.14 16.03
C GLU A 369 -25.51 -16.49 15.32
N ALA A 370 -25.50 -16.40 13.98
CA ALA A 370 -26.61 -16.78 13.13
C ALA A 370 -26.22 -17.92 12.18
N ASN A 371 -27.08 -18.93 12.02
CA ASN A 371 -26.83 -20.01 11.05
C ASN A 371 -27.06 -19.57 9.59
N GLY A 372 -27.94 -18.60 9.39
CA GLY A 372 -28.28 -17.95 8.11
C GLY A 372 -27.66 -16.56 8.05
N PHE A 373 -28.47 -15.51 7.96
CA PHE A 373 -28.00 -14.14 7.76
C PHE A 373 -28.12 -13.24 9.00
N VAL A 374 -27.34 -12.16 9.01
CA VAL A 374 -27.48 -11.02 9.94
C VAL A 374 -27.71 -9.75 9.12
N LYS A 375 -28.78 -9.01 9.40
CA LYS A 375 -29.11 -7.78 8.65
C LYS A 375 -29.54 -6.63 9.56
N PHE A 376 -28.83 -5.52 9.49
CA PHE A 376 -29.17 -4.25 10.14
C PHE A 376 -29.63 -3.26 9.06
N ASP A 377 -30.74 -2.55 9.31
CA ASP A 377 -31.39 -1.68 8.33
C ASP A 377 -32.13 -0.51 9.02
N GLY A 378 -32.28 0.62 8.34
CA GLY A 378 -33.12 1.73 8.80
C GLY A 378 -32.62 2.55 10.00
N GLU A 379 -33.26 3.71 10.16
CA GLU A 379 -33.16 4.63 11.30
C GLU A 379 -34.57 4.80 11.89
N ASP A 380 -34.66 5.09 13.18
CA ASP A 380 -35.94 5.46 13.79
C ASP A 380 -36.36 6.90 13.42
N LYS A 381 -37.50 7.33 13.96
CA LYS A 381 -38.05 8.68 13.78
C LYS A 381 -37.19 9.80 14.38
N ASP A 382 -36.30 9.47 15.31
CA ASP A 382 -35.44 10.42 16.03
C ASP A 382 -34.02 10.48 15.42
N GLY A 383 -33.77 9.68 14.37
CA GLY A 383 -32.52 9.62 13.61
C GLY A 383 -31.51 8.63 14.18
N PHE A 384 -31.89 7.77 15.12
CA PHE A 384 -31.01 6.72 15.62
C PHE A 384 -30.94 5.57 14.62
N SER A 385 -29.72 5.22 14.21
CA SER A 385 -29.48 4.08 13.33
C SER A 385 -29.56 2.75 14.07
N SER A 386 -30.04 1.72 13.38
CA SER A 386 -29.92 0.34 13.84
C SER A 386 -28.44 -0.05 14.00
N GLY A 387 -28.05 -0.62 15.16
CA GLY A 387 -26.64 -0.86 15.43
C GLY A 387 -26.30 -1.62 16.71
N VAL A 388 -25.01 -1.84 16.91
CA VAL A 388 -24.44 -2.52 18.08
C VAL A 388 -23.40 -1.62 18.73
N PHE A 389 -23.50 -1.43 20.05
CA PHE A 389 -22.72 -0.45 20.79
C PHE A 389 -22.11 -1.09 22.04
N SER A 390 -20.82 -0.92 22.22
CA SER A 390 -20.02 -1.50 23.30
C SER A 390 -18.93 -0.50 23.71
N THR A 391 -19.35 0.73 24.00
CA THR A 391 -18.50 1.91 24.08
C THR A 391 -18.13 2.29 25.51
N VAL A 392 -17.09 3.10 25.67
CA VAL A 392 -16.89 3.94 26.86
C VAL A 392 -17.07 5.38 26.41
N GLU A 393 -18.18 5.97 26.84
CA GLU A 393 -18.59 7.32 26.46
C GLU A 393 -17.79 8.40 27.18
N ASP A 394 -18.11 9.66 26.91
CA ASP A 394 -17.32 10.78 27.37
C ASP A 394 -17.19 10.83 28.91
N GLU A 395 -15.97 11.13 29.37
CA GLU A 395 -15.55 11.16 30.79
C GLU A 395 -15.73 9.86 31.58
N ALA A 396 -16.33 8.81 30.99
CA ALA A 396 -16.46 7.51 31.61
C ALA A 396 -15.11 6.81 31.73
N VAL A 397 -14.95 5.98 32.76
CA VAL A 397 -13.68 5.32 33.07
C VAL A 397 -13.79 3.82 32.86
N GLY A 398 -13.13 3.30 31.84
CA GLY A 398 -13.12 1.86 31.54
C GLY A 398 -12.50 1.58 30.19
N LYS A 399 -12.63 0.35 29.70
CA LYS A 399 -12.32 -0.05 28.32
C LYS A 399 -13.59 -0.50 27.60
N ALA A 400 -13.63 -0.27 26.29
CA ALA A 400 -14.71 -0.77 25.44
C ALA A 400 -14.66 -2.31 25.31
N GLY A 401 -15.82 -2.94 25.24
CA GLY A 401 -15.97 -4.39 25.00
C GLY A 401 -15.97 -4.74 23.52
N ASN A 402 -15.84 -6.02 23.16
CA ASN A 402 -15.74 -6.45 21.75
C ASN A 402 -17.12 -6.63 21.10
N ILE A 403 -17.17 -6.54 19.77
CA ILE A 403 -18.32 -6.92 18.95
C ILE A 403 -17.91 -8.08 18.03
N PHE A 404 -18.56 -9.23 18.19
CA PHE A 404 -18.35 -10.42 17.37
C PHE A 404 -19.64 -10.84 16.67
N ILE A 405 -19.62 -10.92 15.34
CA ILE A 405 -20.76 -11.36 14.54
C ILE A 405 -20.33 -12.49 13.62
N LYS A 406 -21.05 -13.61 13.69
CA LYS A 406 -20.87 -14.77 12.83
C LYS A 406 -22.19 -15.13 12.15
N ALA A 407 -22.14 -15.33 10.84
CA ALA A 407 -23.28 -15.75 10.03
C ALA A 407 -22.88 -16.89 9.09
N GLY A 408 -23.74 -17.90 8.92
CA GLY A 408 -23.52 -18.94 7.90
C GLY A 408 -23.77 -18.46 6.46
N GLY A 409 -24.53 -17.37 6.29
CA GLY A 409 -24.75 -16.64 5.04
C GLY A 409 -24.17 -15.23 5.10
N ASP A 410 -24.93 -14.25 4.61
CA ASP A 410 -24.47 -12.86 4.49
C ASP A 410 -24.58 -12.08 5.81
N ILE A 411 -23.69 -11.09 5.96
CA ILE A 411 -23.79 -10.05 7.01
C ILE A 411 -23.98 -8.70 6.32
N SER A 412 -25.07 -7.99 6.62
CA SER A 412 -25.29 -6.60 6.24
C SER A 412 -25.33 -5.74 7.51
N THR A 413 -24.32 -4.91 7.75
CA THR A 413 -24.23 -4.12 8.99
C THR A 413 -24.75 -2.69 8.82
N GLY A 414 -25.20 -2.10 9.93
CA GLY A 414 -25.34 -0.66 10.15
C GLY A 414 -24.17 -0.18 11.00
N ILE A 415 -24.41 0.61 12.06
CA ILE A 415 -23.35 1.10 12.95
C ILE A 415 -22.89 -0.02 13.91
N LEU A 416 -21.58 -0.28 13.95
CA LEU A 416 -20.92 -1.08 14.98
C LEU A 416 -19.91 -0.20 15.70
N ASN A 417 -20.14 0.09 16.98
CA ASN A 417 -19.30 1.00 17.74
C ASN A 417 -18.78 0.36 19.04
N SER A 418 -17.48 0.24 19.14
CA SER A 418 -16.69 -0.30 20.24
C SER A 418 -15.56 0.69 20.61
N SER A 419 -15.82 1.99 20.47
CA SER A 419 -14.85 3.04 20.75
C SER A 419 -14.78 3.43 22.23
N SER A 420 -13.70 4.12 22.59
CA SER A 420 -13.57 4.81 23.88
C SER A 420 -13.18 6.28 23.66
N SER A 421 -13.91 7.21 24.27
CA SER A 421 -13.69 8.66 24.10
C SER A 421 -13.60 9.39 25.44
N SER A 422 -12.80 10.47 25.50
CA SER A 422 -12.69 11.32 26.70
C SER A 422 -12.29 12.77 26.37
N SER A 423 -13.20 13.71 26.57
CA SER A 423 -13.01 15.16 26.47
C SER A 423 -12.18 15.67 27.64
N SER A 424 -12.44 15.14 28.84
CA SER A 424 -11.68 15.42 30.07
C SER A 424 -11.02 14.15 30.64
N GLY A 425 -9.68 14.10 30.68
CA GLY A 425 -8.93 12.96 31.23
C GLY A 425 -8.42 11.96 30.19
N ASN A 426 -8.17 10.70 30.59
CA ASN A 426 -7.63 9.67 29.71
C ASN A 426 -8.77 8.78 29.19
N ALA A 427 -8.74 8.45 27.89
CA ALA A 427 -9.60 7.43 27.32
C ALA A 427 -9.07 6.01 27.57
N GLY A 428 -9.98 5.04 27.57
CA GLY A 428 -9.67 3.62 27.57
C GLY A 428 -9.26 3.11 26.19
N ASN A 429 -9.04 1.80 26.09
CA ASN A 429 -8.84 1.16 24.79
C ASN A 429 -10.19 0.97 24.08
N GLY A 430 -10.17 1.07 22.74
CA GLY A 430 -11.25 0.53 21.91
C GLY A 430 -11.29 -1.01 21.95
N GLY A 431 -12.46 -1.60 21.76
CA GLY A 431 -12.67 -3.05 21.70
C GLY A 431 -12.70 -3.55 20.25
N ALA A 432 -12.35 -4.81 20.03
CA ALA A 432 -12.25 -5.37 18.69
C ALA A 432 -13.62 -5.57 18.02
N ILE A 433 -13.69 -5.38 16.71
CA ILE A 433 -14.85 -5.70 15.87
C ILE A 433 -14.47 -6.84 14.92
N SER A 434 -15.18 -7.97 14.99
CA SER A 434 -14.92 -9.12 14.13
C SER A 434 -16.19 -9.65 13.48
N LEU A 435 -16.20 -9.71 12.15
CA LEU A 435 -17.28 -10.22 11.32
C LEU A 435 -16.83 -11.47 10.55
N ASN A 436 -17.62 -12.54 10.60
CA ASN A 436 -17.34 -13.80 9.90
C ASN A 436 -18.60 -14.29 9.17
N ALA A 437 -18.63 -14.15 7.86
CA ALA A 437 -19.75 -14.54 7.00
C ALA A 437 -19.36 -15.74 6.13
N GLY A 438 -20.25 -16.72 6.03
CA GLY A 438 -20.15 -17.78 5.02
C GLY A 438 -20.43 -17.26 3.59
N GLY A 439 -21.18 -16.17 3.46
CA GLY A 439 -21.44 -15.44 2.22
C GLY A 439 -20.71 -14.10 2.15
N ASP A 440 -21.42 -13.05 1.75
CA ASP A 440 -20.89 -11.69 1.58
C ASP A 440 -20.95 -10.87 2.87
N ILE A 441 -20.09 -9.86 2.99
CA ILE A 441 -20.23 -8.80 3.99
C ILE A 441 -20.51 -7.47 3.31
N PHE A 442 -21.68 -6.90 3.60
CA PHE A 442 -22.09 -5.56 3.18
C PHE A 442 -21.94 -4.58 4.35
N VAL A 443 -21.04 -3.61 4.20
CA VAL A 443 -20.94 -2.49 5.14
C VAL A 443 -21.75 -1.32 4.57
N LYS A 444 -22.66 -0.76 5.38
CA LYS A 444 -23.58 0.33 4.99
C LYS A 444 -23.43 1.53 5.90
N GLU A 445 -23.31 2.72 5.31
CA GLU A 445 -23.54 3.97 6.01
C GLU A 445 -25.04 4.17 6.33
N THR A 446 -25.33 4.71 7.51
CA THR A 446 -26.59 5.37 7.85
C THR A 446 -26.40 6.89 7.78
N ARG A 447 -27.29 7.60 7.09
CA ARG A 447 -27.11 9.01 6.69
C ARG A 447 -27.22 9.90 7.91
N ILE A 448 -26.10 10.45 8.39
CA ILE A 448 -26.15 11.58 9.33
C ILE A 448 -26.32 12.88 8.55
N GLU A 449 -27.56 13.24 8.24
CA GLU A 449 -27.91 14.61 7.84
C GLU A 449 -28.11 15.48 9.08
N THR A 450 -27.03 15.75 9.83
CA THR A 450 -27.07 16.83 10.84
C THR A 450 -26.33 18.05 10.32
N SER A 451 -26.97 19.21 10.46
CA SER A 451 -26.51 20.52 9.99
C SER A 451 -25.41 21.15 10.88
N LEU A 452 -24.71 20.33 11.67
CA LEU A 452 -23.68 20.77 12.61
C LEU A 452 -22.41 19.90 12.45
N SER A 453 -21.44 20.45 11.71
CA SER A 453 -19.99 20.15 11.73
C SER A 453 -19.50 18.71 11.49
N PHE A 454 -18.95 18.47 10.29
CA PHE A 454 -17.70 17.74 9.92
C PHE A 454 -17.27 16.42 10.59
N LEU A 455 -18.01 15.81 11.52
CA LEU A 455 -17.67 14.51 12.09
C LEU A 455 -18.42 13.41 11.34
N SER A 456 -17.77 12.85 10.30
CA SER A 456 -18.21 11.60 9.68
C SER A 456 -18.21 10.49 10.74
N VAL A 457 -19.38 9.96 11.13
CA VAL A 457 -19.44 8.83 12.07
C VAL A 457 -18.94 7.59 11.36
N ALA A 458 -17.92 6.94 11.94
CA ALA A 458 -17.40 5.71 11.40
C ALA A 458 -18.41 4.57 11.55
N THR A 459 -18.64 3.83 10.47
CA THR A 459 -19.60 2.72 10.43
C THR A 459 -19.14 1.56 11.31
N LEU A 460 -17.84 1.25 11.27
CA LEU A 460 -17.18 0.30 12.16
C LEU A 460 -16.14 1.08 12.96
N ASN A 461 -16.48 1.44 14.20
CA ASN A 461 -15.65 2.28 15.05
C ASN A 461 -15.10 1.47 16.23
N SER A 462 -13.79 1.32 16.29
CA SER A 462 -13.01 0.64 17.31
C SER A 462 -11.91 1.57 17.87
N SER A 463 -12.06 2.88 17.64
CA SER A 463 -11.04 3.88 17.98
C SER A 463 -10.93 4.17 19.47
N SER A 464 -9.84 4.84 19.86
CA SER A 464 -9.68 5.47 21.17
C SER A 464 -9.31 6.94 20.98
N SER A 465 -10.05 7.87 21.60
CA SER A 465 -9.83 9.31 21.43
C SER A 465 -9.82 10.09 22.75
N SER A 466 -8.93 11.07 22.87
CA SER A 466 -8.91 11.98 24.03
C SER A 466 -8.58 13.44 23.67
N ASP A 467 -9.33 14.39 24.21
CA ASP A 467 -9.10 15.83 23.97
C ASP A 467 -8.05 16.43 24.90
N SER A 468 -8.05 16.03 26.18
CA SER A 468 -7.20 16.68 27.20
C SER A 468 -6.17 15.78 27.87
N GLY A 469 -6.32 14.45 27.77
CA GLY A 469 -5.39 13.47 28.35
C GLY A 469 -4.90 12.47 27.30
N ASN A 470 -4.54 11.26 27.75
CA ASN A 470 -3.99 10.24 26.86
C ASN A 470 -5.11 9.37 26.27
N ALA A 471 -4.99 9.03 24.99
CA ALA A 471 -5.79 7.97 24.40
C ALA A 471 -5.21 6.58 24.70
N GLY A 472 -6.09 5.59 24.81
CA GLY A 472 -5.73 4.18 24.81
C GLY A 472 -5.40 3.68 23.40
N ASN A 473 -5.23 2.38 23.24
CA ASN A 473 -5.04 1.78 21.92
C ASN A 473 -6.39 1.67 21.18
N GLY A 474 -6.37 1.78 19.86
CA GLY A 474 -7.49 1.34 19.02
C GLY A 474 -7.62 -0.19 19.05
N GLY A 475 -8.85 -0.70 18.91
CA GLY A 475 -9.15 -2.12 18.82
C GLY A 475 -9.09 -2.64 17.39
N ALA A 476 -8.78 -3.92 17.18
CA ALA A 476 -8.66 -4.47 15.83
C ALA A 476 -10.01 -4.60 15.11
N ILE A 477 -10.02 -4.40 13.79
CA ILE A 477 -11.18 -4.66 12.92
C ILE A 477 -10.85 -5.81 11.98
N SER A 478 -11.63 -6.88 12.01
CA SER A 478 -11.46 -8.05 11.12
C SER A 478 -12.74 -8.43 10.42
N LEU A 479 -12.72 -8.49 9.09
CA LEU A 479 -13.84 -8.96 8.27
C LEU A 479 -13.40 -10.18 7.45
N ASN A 480 -14.14 -11.29 7.58
CA ASN A 480 -13.87 -12.53 6.86
C ASN A 480 -15.15 -12.96 6.14
N ALA A 481 -15.13 -12.92 4.81
CA ALA A 481 -16.26 -13.29 3.95
C ALA A 481 -15.90 -14.51 3.09
N GLY A 482 -16.83 -15.46 2.97
CA GLY A 482 -16.74 -16.53 1.99
C GLY A 482 -16.90 -16.02 0.54
N GLY A 483 -17.65 -14.93 0.36
CA GLY A 483 -17.82 -14.20 -0.90
C GLY A 483 -17.08 -12.85 -0.89
N ASP A 484 -17.81 -11.79 -1.20
CA ASP A 484 -17.29 -10.42 -1.35
C ASP A 484 -17.34 -9.62 -0.03
N ILE A 485 -16.48 -8.61 0.09
CA ILE A 485 -16.63 -7.54 1.08
C ILE A 485 -16.93 -6.25 0.32
N VAL A 486 -18.12 -5.69 0.52
CA VAL A 486 -18.63 -4.56 -0.26
C VAL A 486 -19.06 -3.41 0.67
N ASP A 487 -18.39 -2.26 0.52
CA ASP A 487 -18.91 -0.97 0.95
C ASP A 487 -19.94 -0.49 -0.07
N SER A 488 -21.21 -0.69 0.26
CA SER A 488 -22.32 -0.40 -0.66
C SER A 488 -22.64 1.10 -0.77
N THR A 489 -22.20 1.94 0.17
CA THR A 489 -22.49 3.39 0.17
C THR A 489 -21.33 4.23 -0.33
N GLY A 490 -20.09 3.72 -0.22
CA GLY A 490 -18.87 4.41 -0.65
C GLY A 490 -18.31 5.42 0.35
N ALA A 491 -19.02 5.66 1.45
CA ALA A 491 -18.62 6.58 2.51
C ALA A 491 -18.16 5.85 3.79
N THR A 492 -18.03 4.51 3.74
CA THR A 492 -17.75 3.72 4.93
C THR A 492 -16.37 4.09 5.51
N ILE A 493 -16.34 4.34 6.81
CA ILE A 493 -15.11 4.50 7.57
C ILE A 493 -14.98 3.31 8.52
N LEU A 494 -13.86 2.59 8.38
CA LEU A 494 -13.39 1.61 9.36
C LEU A 494 -12.34 2.32 10.20
N ASP A 495 -12.68 2.65 11.44
CA ASP A 495 -11.81 3.43 12.31
C ASP A 495 -11.31 2.60 13.49
N SER A 496 -10.01 2.37 13.52
CA SER A 496 -9.28 1.63 14.53
C SER A 496 -8.14 2.50 15.11
N SER A 497 -8.27 3.83 14.95
CA SER A 497 -7.21 4.77 15.31
C SER A 497 -7.09 5.01 16.83
N SER A 498 -5.95 5.58 17.22
CA SER A 498 -5.74 6.20 18.53
C SER A 498 -5.41 7.67 18.34
N LEU A 499 -6.17 8.57 18.98
CA LEU A 499 -6.15 10.00 18.71
C LEU A 499 -6.07 10.79 20.02
N SER A 500 -5.12 11.70 20.17
CA SER A 500 -4.98 12.49 21.39
C SER A 500 -4.56 13.93 21.13
N PHE A 501 -5.46 14.88 21.36
CA PHE A 501 -5.18 16.30 21.10
C PHE A 501 -4.14 16.88 22.10
N ARG A 502 -4.26 16.62 23.41
CA ARG A 502 -3.33 17.19 24.41
C ARG A 502 -2.40 16.22 25.13
N GLY A 503 -2.73 14.94 25.22
CA GLY A 503 -1.87 13.91 25.82
C GLY A 503 -1.21 13.02 24.77
N ASN A 504 -0.77 11.82 25.14
CA ASN A 504 -0.20 10.84 24.22
C ASN A 504 -1.27 9.95 23.58
N ALA A 505 -1.07 9.56 22.33
CA ALA A 505 -1.85 8.50 21.69
C ALA A 505 -1.28 7.11 22.01
N GLY A 506 -2.17 6.12 22.04
CA GLY A 506 -1.84 4.69 22.03
C GLY A 506 -1.50 4.18 20.63
N ASN A 507 -1.43 2.87 20.46
CA ASN A 507 -1.23 2.27 19.14
C ASN A 507 -2.54 2.29 18.33
N GLY A 508 -2.44 2.42 17.00
CA GLY A 508 -3.53 2.07 16.11
C GLY A 508 -3.82 0.56 16.15
N GLY A 509 -5.08 0.16 16.02
CA GLY A 509 -5.48 -1.25 15.95
C GLY A 509 -5.43 -1.78 14.51
N ALA A 510 -5.10 -3.06 14.32
CA ALA A 510 -4.96 -3.62 12.98
C ALA A 510 -6.31 -3.74 12.24
N ILE A 511 -6.30 -3.53 10.93
CA ILE A 511 -7.47 -3.77 10.05
C ILE A 511 -7.13 -4.93 9.11
N THR A 512 -7.96 -5.99 9.10
CA THR A 512 -7.77 -7.15 8.23
C THR A 512 -9.05 -7.53 7.52
N LEU A 513 -9.06 -7.46 6.19
CA LEU A 513 -10.18 -7.91 5.36
C LEU A 513 -9.77 -9.14 4.54
N ASN A 514 -10.52 -10.22 4.65
CA ASN A 514 -10.32 -11.45 3.87
C ASN A 514 -11.61 -11.79 3.12
N ALA A 515 -11.56 -11.85 1.80
CA ALA A 515 -12.70 -12.19 0.95
C ALA A 515 -12.35 -13.36 0.02
N GLY A 516 -13.29 -14.29 -0.14
CA GLY A 516 -13.21 -15.33 -1.17
C GLY A 516 -13.35 -14.77 -2.59
N GLY A 517 -14.07 -13.65 -2.74
CA GLY A 517 -14.23 -12.88 -3.96
C GLY A 517 -13.50 -11.53 -3.92
N ASP A 518 -14.20 -10.46 -4.27
CA ASP A 518 -13.68 -9.09 -4.36
C ASP A 518 -13.73 -8.37 -3.00
N ILE A 519 -12.82 -7.41 -2.81
CA ILE A 519 -12.91 -6.41 -1.74
C ILE A 519 -13.14 -5.05 -2.39
N SER A 520 -14.23 -4.39 -2.03
CA SER A 520 -14.54 -3.02 -2.45
C SER A 520 -14.82 -2.16 -1.23
N THR A 521 -13.96 -1.18 -0.95
CA THR A 521 -14.12 -0.21 0.16
C THR A 521 -14.47 1.19 -0.33
N PHE A 522 -14.95 1.32 -1.57
CA PHE A 522 -15.44 2.59 -2.12
C PHE A 522 -16.43 2.35 -3.26
N ASN A 523 -17.39 3.27 -3.43
CA ASN A 523 -18.42 3.16 -4.45
C ASN A 523 -18.19 4.19 -5.58
N LYS A 524 -17.72 3.71 -6.74
CA LYS A 524 -17.51 4.51 -7.98
C LYS A 524 -18.76 5.21 -8.51
N LEU A 525 -19.96 4.76 -8.14
CA LEU A 525 -21.23 5.24 -8.70
C LEU A 525 -21.85 6.39 -7.90
N SER A 526 -21.28 6.74 -6.74
CA SER A 526 -21.74 7.88 -5.93
C SER A 526 -21.29 9.22 -6.54
N ASN A 527 -22.16 10.24 -6.51
CA ASN A 527 -21.86 11.61 -6.99
C ASN A 527 -22.28 12.67 -5.95
N PRO A 528 -21.35 13.41 -5.31
CA PRO A 528 -19.90 13.26 -5.47
C PRO A 528 -19.42 11.88 -4.99
N PRO A 529 -18.30 11.35 -5.50
CA PRO A 529 -17.76 10.10 -5.00
C PRO A 529 -17.40 10.28 -3.53
N PHE A 530 -18.16 9.61 -2.65
CA PHE A 530 -17.72 9.45 -1.27
C PHE A 530 -16.53 8.48 -1.26
N ARG A 531 -15.58 8.76 -0.37
CA ARG A 531 -14.25 8.16 -0.37
C ARG A 531 -14.05 7.45 0.95
N GLY A 532 -14.40 6.16 1.01
CA GLY A 532 -14.20 5.33 2.19
C GLY A 532 -12.75 5.38 2.70
N ILE A 533 -12.57 5.40 4.02
CA ILE A 533 -11.26 5.50 4.67
C ILE A 533 -11.11 4.37 5.69
N LEU A 534 -10.05 3.57 5.54
CA LEU A 534 -9.62 2.63 6.58
C LEU A 534 -8.55 3.33 7.41
N ARG A 535 -8.85 3.65 8.67
CA ARG A 535 -7.95 4.37 9.58
C ARG A 535 -7.47 3.45 10.69
N SER A 536 -6.17 3.25 10.73
CA SER A 536 -5.43 2.44 11.71
C SER A 536 -4.27 3.27 12.28
N SER A 537 -4.44 4.59 12.37
CA SER A 537 -3.37 5.53 12.72
C SER A 537 -3.22 5.74 14.23
N SER A 538 -2.05 6.22 14.65
CA SER A 538 -1.80 6.80 15.97
C SER A 538 -1.44 8.27 15.80
N SER A 539 -2.23 9.21 16.34
CA SER A 539 -2.01 10.65 16.16
C SER A 539 -2.08 11.45 17.44
N SER A 540 -1.17 12.41 17.61
CA SER A 540 -1.23 13.34 18.75
C SER A 540 -0.75 14.75 18.45
N ASP A 541 -1.53 15.78 18.78
CA ASP A 541 -1.09 17.16 18.50
C ASP A 541 0.00 17.58 19.50
N SER A 542 -0.22 17.46 20.81
CA SER A 542 0.76 17.93 21.81
C SER A 542 1.52 16.86 22.58
N GLY A 543 1.24 15.56 22.40
CA GLY A 543 1.96 14.47 23.07
C GLY A 543 2.71 13.57 22.10
N ASN A 544 3.07 12.36 22.53
CA ASN A 544 3.70 11.37 21.66
C ASN A 544 2.64 10.49 21.00
N ALA A 545 2.87 10.13 19.73
CA ALA A 545 2.17 9.05 19.04
C ALA A 545 2.96 7.75 19.15
N ARG A 546 2.26 6.62 19.34
CA ARG A 546 2.88 5.29 19.22
C ARG A 546 2.72 4.75 17.79
N ASP A 547 2.74 3.43 17.63
CA ASP A 547 2.82 2.81 16.31
C ASP A 547 1.46 2.85 15.60
N GLY A 548 1.49 3.06 14.28
CA GLY A 548 0.34 2.78 13.42
C GLY A 548 0.01 1.28 13.42
N GLY A 549 -1.26 0.93 13.28
CA GLY A 549 -1.70 -0.46 13.15
C GLY A 549 -1.63 -0.94 11.70
N GLY A 550 -1.30 -2.21 11.47
CA GLY A 550 -1.19 -2.76 10.11
C GLY A 550 -2.53 -2.90 9.40
N ILE A 551 -2.54 -2.72 8.07
CA ILE A 551 -3.71 -2.92 7.21
C ILE A 551 -3.43 -4.06 6.23
N ILE A 552 -4.26 -5.10 6.25
CA ILE A 552 -4.13 -6.29 5.40
C ILE A 552 -5.43 -6.52 4.63
N LEU A 553 -5.33 -6.64 3.30
CA LEU A 553 -6.45 -6.91 2.40
C LEU A 553 -6.11 -8.14 1.55
N ASN A 554 -6.84 -9.23 1.71
CA ASN A 554 -6.68 -10.46 0.92
C ASN A 554 -7.99 -10.78 0.16
N ALA A 555 -7.95 -10.69 -1.17
CA ALA A 555 -9.08 -11.00 -2.04
C ALA A 555 -8.76 -12.20 -2.95
N GLY A 556 -9.72 -13.11 -3.10
CA GLY A 556 -9.67 -14.13 -4.16
C GLY A 556 -9.83 -13.53 -5.57
N GLY A 557 -10.55 -12.41 -5.67
CA GLY A 557 -10.71 -11.58 -6.85
C GLY A 557 -9.90 -10.28 -6.79
N ASN A 558 -10.52 -9.15 -7.10
CA ASN A 558 -9.93 -7.81 -7.15
C ASN A 558 -9.97 -7.11 -5.79
N ILE A 559 -9.09 -6.12 -5.61
CA ILE A 559 -9.17 -5.14 -4.52
C ILE A 559 -9.44 -3.76 -5.13
N PHE A 560 -10.54 -3.15 -4.72
CA PHE A 560 -10.91 -1.78 -5.01
C PHE A 560 -10.94 -1.00 -3.69
N THR A 561 -9.95 -0.17 -3.43
CA THR A 561 -9.90 0.67 -2.24
C THR A 561 -9.59 2.13 -2.58
N TYR A 562 -9.77 3.02 -1.62
CA TYR A 562 -9.54 4.44 -1.79
C TYR A 562 -8.41 4.93 -0.89
N ASN A 563 -8.68 5.26 0.38
CA ASN A 563 -7.68 5.73 1.33
C ASN A 563 -7.43 4.71 2.45
N LEU A 564 -6.18 4.25 2.58
CA LEU A 564 -5.72 3.45 3.72
C LEU A 564 -4.71 4.28 4.54
N LYS A 565 -5.02 4.58 5.80
CA LYS A 565 -4.14 5.35 6.70
C LYS A 565 -3.68 4.47 7.86
N SER A 566 -2.42 4.12 7.85
CA SER A 566 -1.71 3.27 8.81
C SER A 566 -0.54 4.04 9.44
N SER A 567 -0.68 5.36 9.61
CA SER A 567 0.42 6.25 9.98
C SER A 567 0.59 6.46 11.49
N SER A 568 1.75 6.96 11.89
CA SER A 568 2.03 7.53 13.21
C SER A 568 2.39 9.00 13.08
N SER A 569 1.63 9.92 13.68
CA SER A 569 1.82 11.38 13.53
C SER A 569 1.83 12.12 14.87
N SER A 570 2.73 13.09 15.04
CA SER A 570 2.79 13.92 16.25
C SER A 570 3.24 15.36 15.99
N ASP A 571 2.50 16.40 16.42
CA ASP A 571 2.97 17.76 16.16
C ASP A 571 4.08 18.19 17.11
N SER A 572 3.92 17.97 18.41
CA SER A 572 4.85 18.47 19.41
C SER A 572 5.72 17.41 20.10
N GLY A 573 5.26 16.14 20.18
CA GLY A 573 6.02 15.02 20.72
C GLY A 573 6.66 14.13 19.66
N ASN A 574 7.05 12.92 20.03
CA ASN A 574 7.62 11.94 19.10
C ASN A 574 6.53 11.08 18.44
N ALA A 575 6.72 10.74 17.18
CA ALA A 575 5.99 9.68 16.48
C ALA A 575 6.85 8.41 16.44
N ARG A 576 6.23 7.23 16.60
CA ARG A 576 6.92 5.94 16.41
C ARG A 576 6.73 5.43 14.99
N ASP A 577 6.62 4.13 14.78
CA ASP A 577 6.65 3.55 13.44
C ASP A 577 5.26 3.64 12.76
N GLY A 578 5.26 3.88 11.45
CA GLY A 578 4.09 3.63 10.62
C GLY A 578 3.77 2.13 10.56
N GLY A 579 2.50 1.77 10.46
CA GLY A 579 2.02 0.39 10.32
C GLY A 579 2.12 -0.10 8.87
N ALA A 580 2.40 -1.39 8.68
CA ALA A 580 2.53 -1.97 7.34
C ALA A 580 1.19 -2.06 6.60
N ILE A 581 1.20 -1.82 5.28
CA ILE A 581 0.05 -1.99 4.39
C ILE A 581 0.35 -3.14 3.42
N SER A 582 -0.52 -4.16 3.38
CA SER A 582 -0.38 -5.30 2.46
C SER A 582 -1.68 -5.64 1.74
N LEU A 583 -1.65 -5.60 0.41
CA LEU A 583 -2.78 -5.91 -0.47
C LEU A 583 -2.43 -7.10 -1.34
N LYS A 584 -3.28 -8.12 -1.32
CA LYS A 584 -3.11 -9.35 -2.08
C LYS A 584 -4.38 -9.70 -2.83
N ALA A 585 -4.34 -9.61 -4.16
CA ALA A 585 -5.48 -9.90 -5.03
C ALA A 585 -5.19 -11.12 -5.92
N GLY A 586 -6.21 -11.94 -6.15
CA GLY A 586 -6.20 -12.90 -7.26
C GLY A 586 -6.35 -12.21 -8.63
N GLY A 587 -7.02 -11.07 -8.67
CA GLY A 587 -7.18 -10.16 -9.81
C GLY A 587 -6.30 -8.91 -9.71
N SER A 588 -6.87 -7.74 -10.01
CA SER A 588 -6.20 -6.44 -9.98
C SER A 588 -6.25 -5.77 -8.60
N ILE A 589 -5.34 -4.83 -8.37
CA ILE A 589 -5.39 -3.90 -7.24
C ILE A 589 -5.60 -2.49 -7.77
N PHE A 590 -6.67 -1.85 -7.32
CA PHE A 590 -6.99 -0.45 -7.57
C PHE A 590 -7.04 0.30 -6.23
N ALA A 591 -6.21 1.32 -6.05
CA ALA A 591 -6.17 2.13 -4.83
C ALA A 591 -5.92 3.62 -5.14
N ASN A 592 -6.16 4.50 -4.17
CA ASN A 592 -5.91 5.95 -4.32
C ASN A 592 -4.76 6.44 -3.43
N LYS A 593 -4.86 6.34 -2.11
CA LYS A 593 -3.78 6.74 -1.21
C LYS A 593 -3.53 5.66 -0.18
N LEU A 594 -2.31 5.12 -0.16
CA LEU A 594 -1.83 4.20 0.85
C LEU A 594 -0.77 4.92 1.69
N ASP A 595 -1.11 5.24 2.94
CA ASP A 595 -0.29 6.04 3.84
C ASP A 595 0.17 5.21 5.04
N SER A 596 1.46 4.89 5.04
CA SER A 596 2.15 4.05 6.03
C SER A 596 3.25 4.86 6.75
N SER A 597 3.08 6.17 6.83
CA SER A 597 4.15 7.10 7.24
C SER A 597 4.37 7.22 8.76
N SER A 598 5.55 7.72 9.12
CA SER A 598 5.85 8.29 10.45
C SER A 598 6.20 9.77 10.30
N LEU A 599 5.48 10.64 11.01
CA LEU A 599 5.62 12.11 10.91
C LEU A 599 5.72 12.74 12.29
N SER A 600 6.70 13.62 12.50
CA SER A 600 6.73 14.44 13.70
C SER A 600 7.31 15.84 13.46
N PHE A 601 6.55 16.90 13.71
CA PHE A 601 7.06 18.26 13.46
C PHE A 601 8.18 18.64 14.46
N LYS A 602 7.94 18.55 15.78
CA LYS A 602 8.94 18.97 16.79
C LYS A 602 9.74 17.86 17.45
N GLY A 603 9.22 16.63 17.48
CA GLY A 603 9.91 15.47 18.05
C GLY A 603 10.53 14.55 16.99
N ASN A 604 11.03 13.39 17.41
CA ASN A 604 11.56 12.37 16.50
C ASN A 604 10.42 11.63 15.79
N ALA A 605 10.66 11.21 14.55
CA ALA A 605 9.82 10.27 13.83
C ALA A 605 10.50 8.89 13.80
N GLY A 606 9.70 7.83 13.95
CA GLY A 606 10.14 6.44 13.77
C GLY A 606 10.36 6.09 12.30
N ASN A 607 10.17 4.83 11.94
CA ASN A 607 10.29 4.34 10.57
C ASN A 607 8.93 4.42 9.83
N GLY A 608 8.97 4.60 8.51
CA GLY A 608 7.83 4.33 7.64
C GLY A 608 7.54 2.82 7.60
N GLY A 609 6.28 2.44 7.49
CA GLY A 609 5.86 1.04 7.39
C GLY A 609 5.93 0.51 5.95
N THR A 610 6.12 -0.79 5.76
CA THR A 610 6.24 -1.34 4.39
C THR A 610 4.91 -1.30 3.64
N ILE A 611 4.94 -1.05 2.32
CA ILE A 611 3.78 -1.18 1.43
C ILE A 611 4.03 -2.34 0.46
N ASN A 612 3.21 -3.40 0.53
CA ASN A 612 3.34 -4.59 -0.30
C ASN A 612 2.08 -4.86 -1.10
N LEU A 613 2.13 -4.69 -2.43
CA LEU A 613 1.00 -4.95 -3.32
C LEU A 613 1.31 -6.15 -4.24
N PHE A 614 0.47 -7.18 -4.18
CA PHE A 614 0.59 -8.37 -5.02
C PHE A 614 -0.70 -8.66 -5.78
N ALA A 615 -0.69 -8.39 -7.09
CA ALA A 615 -1.75 -8.73 -8.02
C ALA A 615 -1.35 -9.97 -8.82
N ARG A 616 -2.01 -11.12 -8.60
CA ARG A 616 -1.55 -12.40 -9.17
C ARG A 616 -1.67 -12.48 -10.70
N ASN A 617 -2.74 -11.93 -11.26
CA ASN A 617 -3.10 -12.16 -12.67
C ASN A 617 -3.31 -10.89 -13.49
N ASN A 618 -3.30 -9.69 -12.89
CA ASN A 618 -3.62 -8.43 -13.56
C ASN A 618 -2.88 -7.25 -12.91
N ASP A 619 -3.30 -6.04 -13.23
CA ASP A 619 -2.65 -4.77 -12.95
C ASP A 619 -2.62 -4.33 -11.48
N ILE A 620 -1.65 -3.47 -11.18
CA ILE A 620 -1.67 -2.56 -10.03
C ILE A 620 -1.84 -1.16 -10.61
N ALA A 621 -2.99 -0.52 -10.35
CA ALA A 621 -3.32 0.75 -10.98
C ALA A 621 -3.93 1.76 -10.01
N GLY A 622 -3.69 3.05 -10.27
CA GLY A 622 -4.46 4.12 -9.64
C GLY A 622 -5.85 4.32 -10.26
N ASP A 623 -6.65 5.18 -9.64
CA ASP A 623 -7.94 5.61 -10.21
C ASP A 623 -7.73 6.70 -11.27
N GLU A 624 -8.16 6.42 -12.49
CA GLU A 624 -8.00 7.27 -13.71
C GLU A 624 -8.52 8.71 -13.54
N ASN A 625 -9.40 8.95 -12.55
CA ASN A 625 -10.00 10.27 -12.27
C ASN A 625 -9.26 11.09 -11.20
N THR A 626 -8.14 10.59 -10.68
CA THR A 626 -7.35 11.26 -9.63
C THR A 626 -5.91 11.48 -10.06
N ILE A 627 -5.15 12.28 -9.32
CA ILE A 627 -3.73 12.63 -9.58
C ILE A 627 -2.74 11.45 -9.46
N GLY A 628 -3.16 10.23 -9.80
CA GLY A 628 -2.44 8.97 -9.60
C GLY A 628 -2.52 8.44 -8.17
N MET A 629 -2.43 7.12 -8.01
CA MET A 629 -2.34 6.46 -6.71
C MET A 629 -1.07 6.89 -5.98
N GLN A 630 -1.20 7.41 -4.76
CA GLN A 630 -0.07 7.76 -3.89
C GLN A 630 0.27 6.62 -2.94
N LEU A 631 1.48 6.07 -3.07
CA LEU A 631 2.06 5.12 -2.12
C LEU A 631 3.08 5.86 -1.25
N VAL A 632 2.73 6.06 0.02
CA VAL A 632 3.45 6.95 0.92
C VAL A 632 3.97 6.16 2.13
N SER A 633 5.29 6.02 2.23
CA SER A 633 5.93 5.40 3.39
C SER A 633 7.20 6.15 3.81
N PHE A 634 7.01 7.37 4.28
CA PHE A 634 8.12 8.20 4.73
C PHE A 634 8.32 8.17 6.25
N ALA A 635 9.49 8.63 6.68
CA ALA A 635 9.87 8.87 8.07
C ALA A 635 10.45 10.28 8.20
N LEU A 636 9.63 11.26 8.59
CA LEU A 636 10.01 12.68 8.51
C LEU A 636 9.87 13.39 9.85
N SER A 637 10.92 14.14 10.19
CA SER A 637 10.92 15.10 11.29
C SER A 637 11.40 16.47 10.82
N GLU A 638 10.70 17.55 11.19
CA GLU A 638 11.12 18.93 10.85
C GLU A 638 12.27 19.41 11.75
N GLU A 639 12.14 19.27 13.07
CA GLU A 639 13.11 19.83 14.03
C GLU A 639 14.11 18.78 14.57
N GLN A 640 13.86 17.48 14.42
CA GLN A 640 14.65 16.40 15.03
C GLN A 640 15.08 15.33 14.00
N ASN A 641 15.09 14.04 14.39
CA ASN A 641 15.51 12.94 13.55
C ASN A 641 14.31 12.09 13.09
N GLY A 642 14.28 11.76 11.79
CA GLY A 642 13.41 10.72 11.23
C GLY A 642 14.16 9.39 11.08
N GLY A 643 13.44 8.28 11.30
CA GLY A 643 13.90 6.92 11.02
C GLY A 643 13.98 6.61 9.52
N ARG A 644 13.98 5.33 9.15
CA ARG A 644 14.05 4.91 7.74
C ARG A 644 12.70 5.05 7.03
N GLY A 645 12.71 5.42 5.76
CA GLY A 645 11.53 5.25 4.90
C GLY A 645 11.20 3.76 4.76
N GLY A 646 9.92 3.42 4.59
CA GLY A 646 9.48 2.03 4.48
C GLY A 646 9.55 1.50 3.04
N ASP A 647 9.98 0.26 2.88
CA ASP A 647 10.12 -0.37 1.56
C ASP A 647 8.76 -0.49 0.85
N ILE A 648 8.76 -0.29 -0.47
CA ILE A 648 7.57 -0.42 -1.32
C ILE A 648 7.82 -1.52 -2.35
N THR A 649 7.06 -2.62 -2.26
CA THR A 649 7.16 -3.76 -3.16
C THR A 649 5.88 -3.95 -3.96
N LEU A 650 5.99 -3.92 -5.29
CA LEU A 650 4.88 -4.14 -6.21
C LEU A 650 5.19 -5.35 -7.09
N LYS A 651 4.28 -6.33 -7.11
CA LYS A 651 4.42 -7.52 -7.96
C LYS A 651 3.14 -7.81 -8.72
N THR A 652 3.27 -7.95 -10.04
CA THR A 652 2.14 -8.14 -10.97
C THR A 652 2.52 -9.04 -12.17
N LYS A 653 1.50 -9.52 -12.89
CA LYS A 653 1.62 -10.09 -14.25
C LYS A 653 1.22 -9.12 -15.36
N GLY A 654 0.52 -8.04 -15.02
CA GLY A 654 0.07 -7.01 -15.95
C GLY A 654 0.95 -5.77 -15.86
N SER A 655 0.32 -4.60 -15.74
CA SER A 655 0.97 -3.29 -15.69
C SER A 655 0.96 -2.66 -14.29
N ILE A 656 1.90 -1.74 -14.07
CA ILE A 656 1.92 -0.81 -12.95
C ILE A 656 1.66 0.57 -13.54
N ARG A 657 0.50 1.17 -13.25
CA ARG A 657 0.13 2.43 -13.93
C ARG A 657 -0.59 3.46 -13.07
N ASP A 658 -0.33 4.73 -13.35
CA ASP A 658 -0.93 5.88 -12.68
C ASP A 658 -0.56 5.93 -11.19
N LEU A 659 0.73 5.81 -10.87
CA LEU A 659 1.27 5.77 -9.51
C LEU A 659 2.21 6.94 -9.21
N ARG A 660 2.21 7.39 -7.96
CA ARG A 660 3.29 8.16 -7.35
C ARG A 660 3.80 7.40 -6.12
N ILE A 661 5.05 6.97 -6.16
CA ILE A 661 5.68 6.14 -5.11
C ILE A 661 6.67 7.02 -4.34
N LEU A 662 6.53 7.11 -3.01
CA LEU A 662 7.32 7.99 -2.14
C LEU A 662 7.73 7.26 -0.85
N THR A 663 9.03 7.22 -0.53
CA THR A 663 9.57 6.48 0.62
C THR A 663 10.66 7.27 1.37
N GLU A 664 10.43 8.56 1.56
CA GLU A 664 11.44 9.50 2.03
C GLU A 664 11.88 9.36 3.50
N SER A 665 13.08 9.84 3.82
CA SER A 665 13.58 10.00 5.19
C SER A 665 14.25 11.35 5.40
N SER A 666 14.01 12.00 6.55
CA SER A 666 14.62 13.30 6.87
C SER A 666 16.09 13.19 7.32
N ASN A 667 16.51 12.08 7.94
CA ASN A 667 17.85 11.93 8.53
C ASN A 667 18.49 10.55 8.33
N SER A 668 17.71 9.53 7.96
CA SER A 668 18.18 8.16 7.70
C SER A 668 18.11 7.85 6.21
N ILE A 669 18.03 6.57 5.85
CA ILE A 669 17.86 6.13 4.46
C ILE A 669 16.36 6.01 4.11
N SER A 670 15.97 6.52 2.95
CA SER A 670 14.69 6.27 2.29
C SER A 670 14.55 4.78 1.96
N GLY A 671 13.32 4.25 1.89
CA GLY A 671 13.10 2.83 1.65
C GLY A 671 13.43 2.41 0.21
N THR A 672 13.56 1.11 -0.01
CA THR A 672 13.78 0.53 -1.35
C THR A 672 12.46 0.39 -2.09
N VAL A 673 12.46 0.76 -3.38
CA VAL A 673 11.33 0.50 -4.28
C VAL A 673 11.65 -0.72 -5.14
N GLN A 674 10.87 -1.78 -5.01
CA GLN A 674 11.01 -3.02 -5.78
C GLN A 674 9.78 -3.26 -6.64
N LEU A 675 9.97 -3.24 -7.96
CA LEU A 675 8.92 -3.57 -8.94
C LEU A 675 9.25 -4.91 -9.60
N THR A 676 8.27 -5.80 -9.72
CA THR A 676 8.46 -7.12 -10.32
C THR A 676 7.30 -7.53 -11.24
N GLY A 677 7.60 -7.68 -12.52
CA GLY A 677 6.74 -8.30 -13.51
C GLY A 677 7.04 -9.78 -13.64
N SER A 678 6.04 -10.63 -13.39
CA SER A 678 6.23 -12.09 -13.52
C SER A 678 6.22 -12.57 -14.98
N GLU A 679 5.81 -11.69 -15.91
CA GLU A 679 5.82 -11.85 -17.37
C GLU A 679 6.25 -10.50 -17.99
N ASN A 680 5.62 -10.03 -19.08
CA ASN A 680 5.84 -8.66 -19.56
C ASN A 680 5.37 -7.63 -18.52
N LEU A 681 6.10 -6.52 -18.38
CA LEU A 681 5.77 -5.44 -17.48
C LEU A 681 5.69 -4.12 -18.24
N GLU A 682 4.57 -3.43 -18.12
CA GLU A 682 4.44 -2.02 -18.51
C GLU A 682 4.38 -1.17 -17.25
N ILE A 683 5.24 -0.15 -17.17
CA ILE A 683 5.21 0.90 -16.16
C ILE A 683 4.75 2.18 -16.87
N ALA A 684 3.51 2.61 -16.60
CA ALA A 684 2.89 3.73 -17.30
C ALA A 684 2.48 4.85 -16.33
N ASN A 685 2.67 6.12 -16.71
CA ASN A 685 2.26 7.29 -15.89
C ASN A 685 2.71 7.18 -14.42
N THR A 686 3.90 6.62 -14.17
CA THR A 686 4.36 6.30 -12.82
C THR A 686 5.57 7.14 -12.47
N LYS A 687 5.50 7.85 -11.33
CA LYS A 687 6.63 8.60 -10.76
C LYS A 687 7.14 7.91 -9.50
N ILE A 688 8.40 7.50 -9.52
CA ILE A 688 9.10 6.91 -8.36
C ILE A 688 10.02 7.98 -7.78
N ILE A 689 9.83 8.32 -6.52
CA ILE A 689 10.64 9.30 -5.79
C ILE A 689 11.20 8.61 -4.56
N THR A 690 12.52 8.56 -4.49
CA THR A 690 13.29 8.07 -3.33
C THR A 690 14.27 9.13 -2.84
N SER A 691 14.09 10.37 -3.32
CA SER A 691 14.94 11.52 -3.09
C SER A 691 14.21 12.67 -2.39
N ARG A 692 15.01 13.57 -1.81
CA ARG A 692 14.65 14.48 -0.71
C ARG A 692 13.66 15.62 -1.04
N GLN A 693 12.67 15.44 -1.91
CA GLN A 693 11.65 16.44 -2.22
C GLN A 693 10.23 15.97 -1.90
N LEU A 694 9.67 16.50 -0.81
CA LEU A 694 8.25 16.40 -0.50
C LEU A 694 7.67 17.75 -0.10
N SER A 695 6.60 18.17 -0.77
CA SER A 695 5.63 19.09 -0.18
C SER A 695 4.44 18.23 0.22
N ILE A 696 4.35 17.87 1.51
CA ILE A 696 3.19 17.14 2.02
C ILE A 696 2.08 18.15 2.25
N THR A 697 0.91 17.87 1.69
CA THR A 697 -0.35 18.49 2.13
C THR A 697 -1.14 17.36 2.79
N GLU A 698 -1.21 17.33 4.11
CA GLU A 698 -2.06 16.36 4.80
C GLU A 698 -3.53 16.70 4.57
N ASP A 699 -4.29 15.71 4.09
CA ASP A 699 -5.75 15.74 4.04
C ASP A 699 -6.27 15.46 5.46
N SER A 700 -6.36 16.52 6.25
CA SER A 700 -6.63 16.46 7.68
C SER A 700 -8.14 16.46 7.92
N GLY A 701 -8.72 15.26 7.97
CA GLY A 701 -10.06 15.03 8.52
C GLY A 701 -10.20 15.29 10.03
N ILE A 702 -9.18 15.87 10.67
CA ILE A 702 -9.13 16.25 12.09
C ILE A 702 -8.19 17.45 12.22
N GLY A 703 -8.77 18.60 12.62
CA GLY A 703 -8.14 19.80 13.18
C GLY A 703 -6.74 20.24 12.72
N ALA A 704 -6.68 21.27 11.87
CA ALA A 704 -5.61 22.26 11.73
C ALA A 704 -4.15 21.75 11.67
N ILE A 705 -3.75 21.18 10.54
CA ILE A 705 -2.33 20.98 10.22
C ILE A 705 -1.87 22.01 9.19
N SER A 706 -0.71 22.59 9.47
CA SER A 706 0.02 23.56 8.66
C SER A 706 0.17 23.10 7.20
N ASN A 707 -0.29 23.92 6.24
CA ASN A 707 -0.02 23.75 4.80
C ASN A 707 1.45 24.09 4.42
N GLN A 708 2.40 23.99 5.36
CA GLN A 708 3.80 24.29 5.10
C GLN A 708 4.54 23.03 4.62
N PRO A 709 5.25 23.08 3.49
CA PRO A 709 6.13 22.00 3.06
C PRO A 709 7.18 21.69 4.14
N VAL A 710 7.31 20.42 4.52
CA VAL A 710 8.45 19.92 5.31
C VAL A 710 9.67 19.87 4.39
N ASP A 711 10.61 20.79 4.54
CA ASP A 711 11.88 20.74 3.79
C ASP A 711 12.83 19.72 4.43
N VAL A 712 12.99 18.56 3.79
CA VAL A 712 13.92 17.49 4.20
C VAL A 712 15.19 17.44 3.36
N SER A 713 15.49 18.50 2.60
CA SER A 713 16.51 18.47 1.54
C SER A 713 17.95 18.27 2.03
N GLU A 714 18.26 18.43 3.33
CA GLU A 714 19.65 18.56 3.79
C GLU A 714 20.29 17.29 4.41
N LYS A 715 19.56 16.31 5.00
CA LYS A 715 20.21 15.27 5.86
C LYS A 715 19.97 13.76 5.58
N GLY A 716 18.97 13.31 4.79
CA GLY A 716 18.67 11.86 4.57
C GLY A 716 19.40 11.17 3.38
N GLN A 717 19.46 9.85 3.28
CA GLN A 717 20.05 9.12 2.13
C GLN A 717 18.93 8.59 1.21
N SER A 718 19.06 8.71 -0.11
CA SER A 718 18.08 8.13 -1.04
C SER A 718 18.09 6.61 -1.07
N GLY A 719 16.93 6.02 -1.32
CA GLY A 719 16.71 4.57 -1.36
C GLY A 719 16.98 3.99 -2.74
N ASN A 720 17.23 2.67 -2.82
CA ASN A 720 17.45 2.03 -4.11
C ASN A 720 16.14 1.81 -4.88
N VAL A 721 16.22 1.77 -6.21
CA VAL A 721 15.11 1.38 -7.09
C VAL A 721 15.50 0.16 -7.89
N ASN A 722 14.77 -0.93 -7.74
CA ASN A 722 15.02 -2.20 -8.42
C ASN A 722 13.78 -2.59 -9.23
N ILE A 723 13.94 -2.74 -10.54
CA ILE A 723 12.88 -3.10 -11.46
C ILE A 723 13.28 -4.35 -12.23
N THR A 724 12.46 -5.38 -12.13
CA THR A 724 12.69 -6.65 -12.83
C THR A 724 11.45 -7.08 -13.59
N SER A 725 11.61 -7.40 -14.87
CA SER A 725 10.60 -8.08 -15.68
C SER A 725 11.12 -9.48 -16.05
N ASN A 726 10.23 -10.48 -16.10
CA ASN A 726 10.56 -11.80 -16.65
C ASN A 726 10.26 -11.92 -18.15
N GLY A 727 9.70 -10.86 -18.76
CA GLY A 727 9.41 -10.75 -20.19
C GLY A 727 10.00 -9.45 -20.73
N ASN A 728 9.26 -8.72 -21.57
CA ASN A 728 9.62 -7.36 -21.98
C ASN A 728 9.33 -6.35 -20.86
N LEU A 729 9.99 -5.20 -20.89
CA LEU A 729 9.75 -4.08 -19.98
C LEU A 729 9.56 -2.79 -20.77
N THR A 730 8.43 -2.12 -20.57
CA THR A 730 8.15 -0.82 -21.21
C THR A 730 7.94 0.24 -20.14
N PHE A 731 8.70 1.32 -20.22
CA PHE A 731 8.44 2.57 -19.50
C PHE A 731 7.70 3.53 -20.43
N ASN A 732 6.54 4.01 -19.99
CA ASN A 732 5.70 4.93 -20.75
C ASN A 732 5.30 6.12 -19.87
N ASN A 733 5.70 7.35 -20.25
CA ASN A 733 5.41 8.56 -19.49
C ASN A 733 5.75 8.44 -17.98
N SER A 734 6.88 7.82 -17.65
CA SER A 734 7.25 7.46 -16.28
C SER A 734 8.62 8.01 -15.90
N SER A 735 8.83 8.29 -14.62
CA SER A 735 10.11 8.83 -14.13
C SER A 735 10.57 8.20 -12.84
N ILE A 736 11.89 8.06 -12.70
CA ILE A 736 12.57 7.59 -11.50
C ILE A 736 13.50 8.71 -11.02
N GLU A 737 13.30 9.15 -9.78
CA GLU A 737 14.07 10.21 -9.12
C GLU A 737 14.70 9.63 -7.84
N SER A 738 16.02 9.50 -7.87
CA SER A 738 16.85 8.97 -6.77
C SER A 738 18.12 9.83 -6.62
N ASP A 739 18.01 11.14 -6.82
CA ASP A 739 19.07 12.14 -6.72
C ASP A 739 19.42 12.52 -5.26
N THR A 740 20.58 13.15 -5.04
CA THR A 740 20.99 13.66 -3.72
C THR A 740 21.24 15.17 -3.72
N LYS A 741 20.78 15.84 -2.65
CA LYS A 741 20.89 17.29 -2.44
C LYS A 741 21.64 17.67 -1.14
N GLY A 742 22.28 16.71 -0.48
CA GLY A 742 23.15 16.99 0.67
C GLY A 742 24.27 15.96 0.80
N GLU A 743 24.71 15.68 2.02
CA GLU A 743 26.01 15.00 2.23
C GLU A 743 26.01 13.48 1.99
N ASN A 744 24.86 12.84 1.97
CA ASN A 744 24.75 11.39 1.79
C ASN A 744 24.61 11.03 0.31
N PRO A 745 25.13 9.86 -0.12
CA PRO A 745 25.04 9.44 -1.51
C PRO A 745 23.60 9.14 -1.94
N ALA A 746 23.32 9.29 -3.23
CA ALA A 746 22.07 8.88 -3.84
C ALA A 746 21.92 7.35 -3.88
N GLY A 747 20.68 6.87 -4.00
CA GLY A 747 20.37 5.44 -4.16
C GLY A 747 20.71 4.94 -5.56
N ASN A 748 20.94 3.64 -5.72
CA ASN A 748 21.21 3.02 -7.02
C ASN A 748 19.91 2.64 -7.74
N VAL A 749 19.93 2.68 -9.08
CA VAL A 749 18.83 2.21 -9.93
C VAL A 749 19.27 0.98 -10.72
N ASN A 750 18.58 -0.15 -10.54
CA ASN A 750 18.86 -1.40 -11.25
C ASN A 750 17.63 -1.86 -12.02
N ILE A 751 17.76 -2.02 -13.34
CA ILE A 751 16.69 -2.43 -14.24
C ILE A 751 17.14 -3.67 -15.01
N THR A 752 16.33 -4.74 -14.96
CA THR A 752 16.67 -6.04 -15.53
C THR A 752 15.50 -6.67 -16.27
N SER A 753 15.77 -7.23 -17.44
CA SER A 753 14.76 -7.86 -18.30
C SER A 753 15.42 -8.89 -19.22
N PRO A 754 14.93 -10.14 -19.34
CA PRO A 754 15.39 -11.04 -20.40
C PRO A 754 14.76 -10.70 -21.76
N GLY A 755 13.80 -9.76 -21.79
CA GLY A 755 13.16 -9.27 -23.01
C GLY A 755 13.78 -7.98 -23.54
N LEU A 756 12.99 -7.26 -24.33
CA LEU A 756 13.30 -5.90 -24.77
C LEU A 756 12.97 -4.90 -23.65
N ILE A 757 13.80 -3.87 -23.46
CA ILE A 757 13.47 -2.70 -22.63
C ILE A 757 13.18 -1.51 -23.56
N ILE A 758 12.02 -0.88 -23.39
CA ILE A 758 11.61 0.31 -24.16
C ILE A 758 11.40 1.49 -23.20
N PHE A 759 12.04 2.62 -23.48
CA PHE A 759 11.77 3.91 -22.84
C PHE A 759 11.02 4.83 -23.81
N ASN A 760 9.79 5.19 -23.43
CA ASN A 760 8.94 6.12 -24.14
C ASN A 760 8.49 7.25 -23.19
N ASN A 761 8.84 8.49 -23.52
CA ASN A 761 8.67 9.69 -22.73
C ASN A 761 9.05 9.48 -21.25
N SER A 762 10.19 8.80 -21.00
CA SER A 762 10.52 8.31 -19.66
C SER A 762 11.98 8.56 -19.24
N THR A 763 12.18 8.98 -17.99
CA THR A 763 13.49 9.44 -17.50
C THR A 763 13.93 8.73 -16.21
N ILE A 764 15.26 8.57 -16.05
CA ILE A 764 15.90 8.12 -14.81
C ILE A 764 16.90 9.18 -14.38
N VAL A 765 16.75 9.72 -13.16
CA VAL A 765 17.56 10.82 -12.63
C VAL A 765 18.17 10.45 -11.28
N ASN A 766 19.51 10.34 -11.25
CA ASN A 766 20.34 10.08 -10.08
C ASN A 766 21.44 11.15 -9.95
N ASP A 767 21.06 12.42 -9.97
CA ASP A 767 22.03 13.53 -9.92
C ASP A 767 22.58 13.76 -8.49
N SER A 768 23.71 14.47 -8.40
CA SER A 768 24.26 15.04 -7.16
C SER A 768 24.35 16.56 -7.24
N ASN A 769 23.72 17.24 -6.29
CA ASN A 769 23.67 18.71 -6.23
C ASN A 769 24.34 19.28 -4.96
N SER A 770 25.08 18.44 -4.23
CA SER A 770 25.78 18.83 -2.98
C SER A 770 27.05 17.99 -2.78
N THR A 771 27.46 17.71 -1.55
CA THR A 771 28.69 16.96 -1.24
C THR A 771 28.54 15.43 -1.34
N GLY A 772 27.31 14.90 -1.32
CA GLY A 772 27.05 13.46 -1.46
C GLY A 772 27.12 12.98 -2.92
N ASP A 773 27.66 11.79 -3.15
CA ASP A 773 27.84 11.24 -4.50
C ASP A 773 26.51 10.83 -5.17
N ALA A 774 26.42 10.97 -6.49
CA ALA A 774 25.34 10.45 -7.30
C ALA A 774 25.34 8.90 -7.32
N GLY A 775 24.16 8.28 -7.32
CA GLY A 775 24.01 6.82 -7.37
C GLY A 775 24.28 6.24 -8.75
N SER A 776 24.63 4.95 -8.82
CA SER A 776 24.87 4.26 -10.10
C SER A 776 23.58 3.77 -10.74
N ILE A 777 23.56 3.74 -12.08
CA ILE A 777 22.43 3.25 -12.89
C ILE A 777 22.87 2.05 -13.72
N ASN A 778 22.23 0.91 -13.52
CA ASN A 778 22.49 -0.33 -14.27
C ASN A 778 21.23 -0.77 -15.03
N VAL A 779 21.31 -0.87 -16.35
CA VAL A 779 20.20 -1.34 -17.20
C VAL A 779 20.67 -2.54 -18.02
N SER A 780 19.98 -3.67 -17.89
CA SER A 780 20.34 -4.92 -18.55
C SER A 780 19.17 -5.56 -19.28
N ALA A 781 19.34 -5.84 -20.57
CA ALA A 781 18.36 -6.49 -21.43
C ALA A 781 18.99 -7.59 -22.31
N ASP A 782 18.39 -8.78 -22.40
CA ASP A 782 18.95 -9.85 -23.25
C ASP A 782 18.56 -9.72 -24.74
N ARG A 783 17.60 -8.84 -25.09
CA ARG A 783 17.13 -8.65 -26.48
C ARG A 783 17.41 -7.28 -27.08
N GLY A 784 17.48 -6.22 -26.28
CA GLY A 784 17.58 -4.86 -26.79
C GLY A 784 17.19 -3.81 -25.75
N ILE A 785 17.71 -2.59 -25.90
CA ILE A 785 17.28 -1.39 -25.17
C ILE A 785 17.01 -0.29 -26.19
N THR A 786 15.80 0.30 -26.16
CA THR A 786 15.38 1.31 -27.12
C THR A 786 14.79 2.53 -26.42
N PHE A 787 15.26 3.72 -26.78
CA PHE A 787 14.68 5.02 -26.40
C PHE A 787 13.97 5.59 -27.64
N THR A 788 12.67 5.82 -27.54
CA THR A 788 11.81 6.05 -28.73
C THR A 788 11.57 7.52 -29.07
N ASP A 789 11.99 8.46 -28.23
CA ASP A 789 11.62 9.88 -28.33
C ASP A 789 12.64 10.80 -27.64
N SER A 790 12.50 12.11 -27.87
CA SER A 790 13.39 13.17 -27.35
C SER A 790 13.37 13.40 -25.85
N ASN A 791 12.31 12.97 -25.15
CA ASN A 791 12.16 13.22 -23.71
C ASN A 791 12.69 12.07 -22.86
N SER A 792 13.05 10.95 -23.49
CA SER A 792 13.56 9.78 -22.78
C SER A 792 15.07 9.88 -22.52
N GLY A 793 15.52 9.48 -21.32
CA GLY A 793 16.96 9.55 -21.00
C GLY A 793 17.36 9.04 -19.62
N ILE A 794 18.68 8.85 -19.45
CA ILE A 794 19.33 8.40 -18.21
C ILE A 794 20.35 9.46 -17.79
N PHE A 795 20.24 9.93 -16.54
CA PHE A 795 21.00 11.06 -16.01
C PHE A 795 21.61 10.69 -14.65
N ALA A 796 22.95 10.79 -14.52
CA ALA A 796 23.71 10.58 -13.30
C ALA A 796 24.77 11.67 -13.10
N ARG A 797 24.35 12.94 -13.11
CA ARG A 797 25.22 14.13 -13.21
C ARG A 797 25.70 14.61 -11.84
N THR A 798 26.65 15.54 -11.83
CA THR A 798 27.00 16.32 -10.62
C THR A 798 27.06 17.81 -10.90
N SER A 799 26.63 18.63 -9.94
CA SER A 799 26.69 20.09 -9.99
C SER A 799 27.36 20.74 -8.79
N ALA A 800 28.01 19.97 -7.93
CA ALA A 800 28.67 20.44 -6.71
C ALA A 800 29.91 19.58 -6.36
N GLU A 801 30.19 19.36 -5.06
CA GLU A 801 31.37 18.65 -4.56
C GLU A 801 31.27 17.11 -4.66
N GLY A 802 30.07 16.53 -4.74
CA GLY A 802 29.87 15.10 -4.89
C GLY A 802 30.24 14.59 -6.29
N LYS A 803 30.62 13.31 -6.39
CA LYS A 803 30.91 12.66 -7.67
C LYS A 803 29.65 12.39 -8.48
N ALA A 804 29.76 12.45 -9.80
CA ALA A 804 28.72 11.93 -10.70
C ALA A 804 28.64 10.39 -10.64
N GLY A 805 27.46 9.85 -10.92
CA GLY A 805 27.20 8.41 -10.83
C GLY A 805 27.65 7.68 -12.10
N SER A 806 28.00 6.40 -11.98
CA SER A 806 28.35 5.58 -13.14
C SER A 806 27.11 4.97 -13.80
N ILE A 807 27.11 4.88 -15.13
CA ILE A 807 26.02 4.29 -15.91
C ILE A 807 26.55 3.05 -16.66
N THR A 808 25.91 1.90 -16.44
CA THR A 808 26.22 0.66 -17.16
C THR A 808 25.00 0.18 -17.93
N VAL A 809 25.16 -0.04 -19.24
CA VAL A 809 24.12 -0.58 -20.12
C VAL A 809 24.60 -1.89 -20.73
N ASN A 810 23.86 -2.97 -20.50
CA ASN A 810 24.15 -4.31 -21.04
C ASN A 810 23.03 -4.76 -21.96
N THR A 811 23.30 -4.90 -23.26
CA THR A 811 22.30 -5.32 -24.25
C THR A 811 22.94 -5.73 -25.56
N PRO A 812 22.43 -6.71 -26.32
CA PRO A 812 22.96 -6.97 -27.65
C PRO A 812 22.79 -5.78 -28.62
N GLU A 813 21.71 -4.99 -28.45
CA GLU A 813 21.39 -3.83 -29.28
C GLU A 813 20.93 -2.64 -28.42
N LEU A 814 21.51 -1.45 -28.65
CA LEU A 814 21.11 -0.19 -28.04
C LEU A 814 20.67 0.79 -29.15
N THR A 815 19.47 1.35 -29.03
CA THR A 815 18.97 2.37 -29.95
C THR A 815 18.55 3.62 -29.19
N LEU A 816 19.13 4.78 -29.53
CA LEU A 816 18.70 6.10 -29.06
C LEU A 816 18.10 6.88 -30.23
N SER A 817 16.84 7.28 -30.11
CA SER A 817 16.13 8.05 -31.14
C SER A 817 15.98 9.54 -30.77
N ASP A 818 15.78 10.39 -31.77
CA ASP A 818 15.49 11.82 -31.67
C ASP A 818 16.53 12.68 -30.92
N GLN A 819 16.31 12.93 -29.63
CA GLN A 819 17.20 13.67 -28.72
C GLN A 819 17.42 12.93 -27.40
N ALA A 820 17.15 11.61 -27.34
CA ALA A 820 17.40 10.81 -26.16
C ALA A 820 18.88 10.87 -25.73
N GLN A 821 19.12 10.90 -24.41
CA GLN A 821 20.47 11.06 -23.86
C GLN A 821 20.80 10.06 -22.76
N ILE A 822 22.07 9.65 -22.71
CA ILE A 822 22.69 8.97 -21.57
C ILE A 822 23.85 9.85 -21.10
N THR A 823 23.77 10.39 -19.88
CA THR A 823 24.77 11.37 -19.40
C THR A 823 25.17 11.18 -17.95
N ALA A 824 26.48 11.25 -17.71
CA ALA A 824 27.13 11.25 -16.40
C ALA A 824 28.02 12.50 -16.23
N THR A 825 27.58 13.62 -16.82
CA THR A 825 28.36 14.86 -16.93
C THR A 825 28.62 15.56 -15.60
N ALA A 826 29.85 16.05 -15.41
CA ALA A 826 30.16 17.06 -14.40
C ALA A 826 29.80 18.45 -14.94
N THR A 827 28.73 19.04 -14.41
CA THR A 827 28.19 20.32 -14.91
C THR A 827 29.10 21.49 -14.53
N LYS A 828 28.79 22.68 -15.07
CA LYS A 828 29.64 23.88 -14.93
C LYS A 828 29.95 24.29 -13.49
N THR A 829 29.07 23.97 -12.55
CA THR A 829 29.22 24.33 -11.13
C THR A 829 29.83 23.20 -10.29
N ALA A 830 30.16 22.05 -10.88
CA ALA A 830 30.83 20.96 -10.19
C ALA A 830 32.24 21.38 -9.75
N THR A 831 32.56 21.06 -8.49
CA THR A 831 33.82 21.42 -7.82
C THR A 831 34.59 20.21 -7.30
N ASN A 832 34.07 19.00 -7.52
CA ASN A 832 34.73 17.76 -7.13
C ASN A 832 36.08 17.58 -7.87
N THR A 833 37.04 16.91 -7.23
CA THR A 833 38.39 16.73 -7.79
C THR A 833 38.62 15.38 -8.44
N GLU A 834 37.69 14.44 -8.30
CA GLU A 834 37.81 13.06 -8.78
C GLU A 834 37.19 12.83 -10.16
N GLY A 835 36.32 13.73 -10.63
CA GLY A 835 35.81 13.79 -12.00
C GLY A 835 34.31 13.51 -12.19
N GLY A 836 33.89 13.47 -13.46
CA GLY A 836 32.58 13.04 -13.92
C GLY A 836 32.37 11.53 -13.80
N GLY A 837 31.15 11.06 -14.05
CA GLY A 837 30.81 9.65 -13.92
C GLY A 837 31.20 8.85 -15.16
N ASN A 838 31.56 7.58 -14.96
CA ASN A 838 31.91 6.69 -16.06
C ASN A 838 30.66 6.15 -16.77
N ILE A 839 30.73 5.97 -18.08
CA ILE A 839 29.68 5.31 -18.86
C ILE A 839 30.26 4.07 -19.54
N THR A 840 29.67 2.90 -19.29
CA THR A 840 30.04 1.64 -19.94
C THR A 840 28.85 1.11 -20.74
N LEU A 841 29.02 1.01 -22.06
CA LEU A 841 28.04 0.42 -22.97
C LEU A 841 28.56 -0.93 -23.47
N ASN A 842 27.96 -2.00 -22.96
CA ASN A 842 28.20 -3.37 -23.40
C ASN A 842 27.13 -3.74 -24.43
N ALA A 843 27.37 -3.38 -25.69
CA ALA A 843 26.44 -3.65 -26.78
C ALA A 843 27.13 -3.96 -28.10
N SER A 844 26.62 -4.97 -28.81
CA SER A 844 27.20 -5.38 -30.10
C SER A 844 26.76 -4.48 -31.25
N LYS A 845 25.60 -3.84 -31.11
CA LYS A 845 25.08 -2.85 -32.04
C LYS A 845 24.60 -1.62 -31.27
N ILE A 846 25.08 -0.43 -31.64
CA ILE A 846 24.62 0.85 -31.09
C ILE A 846 24.18 1.74 -32.26
N ASP A 847 22.89 2.10 -32.26
CA ASP A 847 22.27 2.94 -33.28
C ASP A 847 21.81 4.26 -32.67
N LEU A 848 22.49 5.35 -33.04
CA LEU A 848 22.22 6.71 -32.57
C LEU A 848 21.52 7.50 -33.68
N ALA A 849 20.20 7.52 -33.65
CA ALA A 849 19.35 8.18 -34.64
C ALA A 849 18.95 9.60 -34.20
N GLY A 850 19.27 10.62 -35.01
CA GLY A 850 18.93 12.03 -34.72
C GLY A 850 20.08 12.86 -34.13
N ILE A 851 19.76 13.89 -33.35
CA ILE A 851 20.72 14.76 -32.63
C ILE A 851 20.80 14.26 -31.18
N VAL A 852 21.29 13.03 -31.01
CA VAL A 852 21.38 12.29 -29.73
C VAL A 852 22.81 12.23 -29.20
N GLY A 853 22.99 11.81 -27.95
CA GLY A 853 24.34 11.43 -27.53
C GLY A 853 24.51 10.76 -26.18
N VAL A 854 25.73 10.25 -26.01
CA VAL A 854 26.24 9.61 -24.79
C VAL A 854 27.36 10.49 -24.25
N PHE A 855 27.21 11.01 -23.04
CA PHE A 855 28.03 12.12 -22.54
C PHE A 855 28.63 11.83 -21.15
N ALA A 856 29.93 11.55 -21.11
CA ALA A 856 30.75 11.52 -19.89
C ALA A 856 31.58 12.81 -19.74
N GLU A 857 31.00 13.95 -20.13
CA GLU A 857 31.68 15.24 -20.29
C GLU A 857 31.94 16.01 -18.98
N THR A 858 32.72 17.09 -19.05
CA THR A 858 32.81 18.11 -18.01
C THR A 858 32.64 19.53 -18.56
N GLN A 859 32.00 20.41 -17.78
CA GLN A 859 31.73 21.81 -18.13
C GLN A 859 32.38 22.81 -17.15
N GLY A 860 33.07 22.33 -16.11
CA GLY A 860 33.53 23.12 -14.97
C GLY A 860 35.00 22.85 -14.60
N GLU A 861 35.33 22.87 -13.31
CA GLU A 861 36.68 22.59 -12.81
C GLU A 861 36.95 21.09 -12.63
N SER A 862 35.92 20.28 -12.39
CA SER A 862 36.03 18.83 -12.24
C SER A 862 36.47 18.16 -13.55
N PRO A 863 37.32 17.13 -13.52
CA PRO A 863 37.60 16.30 -14.71
C PRO A 863 36.34 15.61 -15.25
N ALA A 864 36.36 15.15 -16.50
CA ALA A 864 35.32 14.28 -17.08
C ALA A 864 35.52 12.80 -16.69
N GLY A 865 34.51 11.97 -16.94
CA GLY A 865 34.56 10.52 -16.71
C GLY A 865 35.03 9.74 -17.94
N THR A 866 35.32 8.45 -17.78
CA THR A 866 35.70 7.57 -18.89
C THR A 866 34.45 7.00 -19.58
N LEU A 867 34.48 6.95 -20.91
CA LEU A 867 33.46 6.30 -21.72
C LEU A 867 34.02 5.02 -22.34
N THR A 868 33.40 3.87 -22.07
CA THR A 868 33.83 2.56 -22.56
C THR A 868 32.75 1.94 -23.45
N LEU A 869 33.12 1.56 -24.67
CA LEU A 869 32.28 0.81 -25.61
C LEU A 869 32.89 -0.56 -25.89
N GLN A 870 32.12 -1.61 -25.70
CA GLN A 870 32.53 -2.98 -26.01
C GLN A 870 31.34 -3.82 -26.42
N PRO A 871 31.52 -4.90 -27.21
CA PRO A 871 30.42 -5.77 -27.58
C PRO A 871 29.81 -6.45 -26.36
N ASP A 872 28.54 -6.85 -26.49
CA ASP A 872 27.89 -7.70 -25.48
C ASP A 872 28.66 -9.02 -25.33
N ASN A 873 28.63 -9.59 -24.11
CA ASN A 873 29.40 -10.77 -23.74
C ASN A 873 29.27 -11.87 -24.82
N ASN A 874 30.42 -12.35 -25.30
CA ASN A 874 30.56 -13.40 -26.34
C ASN A 874 30.33 -12.96 -27.79
N LYS A 875 30.25 -11.66 -28.09
CA LYS A 875 30.12 -11.17 -29.48
C LYS A 875 31.44 -10.63 -30.01
N PRO A 876 31.80 -10.93 -31.28
CA PRO A 876 33.10 -10.57 -31.83
C PRO A 876 33.18 -9.13 -32.34
N ASN A 877 32.03 -8.52 -32.66
CA ASN A 877 31.97 -7.26 -33.39
C ASN A 877 31.17 -6.20 -32.62
N LEU A 878 31.61 -4.95 -32.76
CA LEU A 878 30.90 -3.75 -32.33
C LEU A 878 30.52 -2.93 -33.59
N ASP A 879 29.22 -2.86 -33.87
CA ASP A 879 28.65 -2.07 -34.97
C ASP A 879 28.04 -0.78 -34.43
N LEU A 880 28.51 0.37 -34.92
CA LEU A 880 28.11 1.70 -34.50
C LEU A 880 27.54 2.47 -35.70
N THR A 881 26.29 2.94 -35.58
CA THR A 881 25.65 3.82 -36.57
C THR A 881 25.37 5.16 -35.93
N LEU A 882 25.98 6.23 -36.47
CA LEU A 882 25.87 7.59 -35.93
C LEU A 882 25.20 8.51 -36.96
N ALA A 883 23.96 8.92 -36.71
CA ALA A 883 23.26 9.88 -37.57
C ALA A 883 23.93 11.27 -37.55
N LEU A 884 23.52 12.13 -38.48
CA LEU A 884 24.00 13.52 -38.54
C LEU A 884 23.71 14.25 -37.22
N GLY A 885 24.77 14.73 -36.56
CA GLY A 885 24.69 15.43 -35.28
C GLY A 885 24.70 14.52 -34.04
N ALA A 886 24.69 13.19 -34.20
CA ALA A 886 24.87 12.26 -33.10
C ALA A 886 26.30 12.34 -32.52
N LYS A 887 26.43 12.33 -31.20
CA LYS A 887 27.74 12.46 -30.52
C LYS A 887 27.92 11.44 -29.39
N ILE A 888 29.06 10.75 -29.35
CA ILE A 888 29.54 10.03 -28.16
C ILE A 888 30.77 10.79 -27.65
N SER A 889 30.74 11.24 -26.40
CA SER A 889 31.65 12.29 -25.95
C SER A 889 32.09 12.14 -24.49
N ALA A 890 33.39 12.33 -24.27
CA ALA A 890 33.99 12.61 -22.96
C ALA A 890 34.72 13.97 -22.94
N SER A 891 34.29 14.91 -23.78
CA SER A 891 34.88 16.25 -23.93
C SER A 891 34.85 17.12 -22.67
N THR A 892 35.66 18.20 -22.69
CA THR A 892 35.62 19.30 -21.72
C THR A 892 35.27 20.65 -22.37
N SER A 893 34.45 21.45 -21.70
CA SER A 893 34.23 22.87 -22.03
C SER A 893 34.68 23.82 -20.90
N GLY A 894 35.39 23.30 -19.90
CA GLY A 894 35.76 24.01 -18.67
C GLY A 894 37.28 24.06 -18.44
N SER A 895 37.68 24.19 -17.17
CA SER A 895 39.08 24.11 -16.75
C SER A 895 39.50 22.71 -16.33
N GLY A 896 38.55 21.83 -16.02
CA GLY A 896 38.79 20.40 -15.80
C GLY A 896 39.12 19.67 -17.09
N ASN A 897 39.93 18.61 -16.99
CA ASN A 897 40.36 17.82 -18.15
C ASN A 897 39.20 16.95 -18.70
N GLY A 898 39.18 16.76 -20.03
CA GLY A 898 38.34 15.78 -20.71
C GLY A 898 38.69 14.35 -20.26
N GLY A 899 37.73 13.44 -20.42
CA GLY A 899 37.87 12.03 -20.11
C GLY A 899 38.26 11.20 -21.33
N ASP A 900 38.66 9.96 -21.10
CA ASP A 900 39.07 9.06 -22.17
C ASP A 900 37.86 8.33 -22.80
N LEU A 901 37.98 8.02 -24.09
CA LEU A 901 37.05 7.16 -24.83
C LEU A 901 37.78 5.86 -25.21
N LEU A 902 37.34 4.74 -24.64
CA LEU A 902 37.92 3.42 -24.84
C LEU A 902 36.96 2.54 -25.64
N MET A 903 37.42 1.98 -26.75
CA MET A 903 36.64 1.05 -27.56
C MET A 903 37.42 -0.25 -27.78
N SER A 904 36.78 -1.39 -27.55
CA SER A 904 37.41 -2.70 -27.77
C SER A 904 36.43 -3.70 -28.37
N ALA A 905 36.87 -4.46 -29.38
CA ALA A 905 36.12 -5.61 -29.90
C ALA A 905 37.06 -6.71 -30.40
N PRO A 906 36.75 -8.00 -30.15
CA PRO A 906 37.64 -9.10 -30.52
C PRO A 906 38.00 -9.21 -32.01
N GLU A 907 37.07 -8.96 -32.92
CA GLU A 907 37.27 -9.12 -34.37
C GLU A 907 37.11 -7.81 -35.14
N ALA A 908 36.00 -7.07 -34.96
CA ALA A 908 35.79 -5.85 -35.73
C ALA A 908 35.05 -4.74 -34.98
N ILE A 909 35.43 -3.50 -35.27
CA ILE A 909 34.69 -2.28 -34.94
C ILE A 909 34.29 -1.61 -36.26
N ASN A 910 32.99 -1.50 -36.52
CA ASN A 910 32.46 -0.85 -37.72
C ASN A 910 31.70 0.41 -37.31
N ILE A 911 32.10 1.57 -37.81
CA ILE A 911 31.48 2.85 -37.49
C ILE A 911 31.03 3.52 -38.79
N SER A 912 29.75 3.84 -38.90
CA SER A 912 29.14 4.43 -40.10
C SER A 912 28.24 5.61 -39.77
N GLY A 913 28.01 6.48 -40.75
CA GLY A 913 27.13 7.64 -40.67
C GLY A 913 27.88 8.96 -40.59
N GLN A 914 27.23 10.03 -40.12
CA GLN A 914 27.72 11.42 -40.13
C GLN A 914 27.83 12.03 -38.72
N GLY A 915 27.92 11.19 -37.70
CA GLY A 915 28.11 11.62 -36.31
C GLY A 915 29.57 11.67 -35.89
N LYS A 916 29.80 11.89 -34.59
CA LYS A 916 31.12 12.14 -34.02
C LYS A 916 31.40 11.33 -32.74
N LEU A 917 32.61 10.78 -32.66
CA LEU A 917 33.23 10.32 -31.42
C LEU A 917 34.21 11.39 -30.94
N ALA A 918 34.06 11.90 -29.72
CA ALA A 918 34.76 13.11 -29.29
C ALA A 918 35.38 13.02 -27.88
N VAL A 919 36.60 13.52 -27.76
CA VAL A 919 37.26 13.87 -26.48
C VAL A 919 37.82 15.28 -26.54
N GLU A 920 37.13 16.18 -27.22
CA GLU A 920 37.57 17.55 -27.54
C GLU A 920 37.65 18.50 -26.31
N THR A 921 38.40 19.60 -26.43
CA THR A 921 38.39 20.72 -25.48
C THR A 921 38.03 22.07 -26.12
N THR A 922 37.04 22.75 -25.54
CA THR A 922 36.71 24.16 -25.85
C THR A 922 37.08 25.12 -24.71
N GLY A 923 37.73 24.61 -23.66
CA GLY A 923 38.08 25.32 -22.44
C GLY A 923 39.59 25.45 -22.19
N THR A 924 39.97 25.64 -20.93
CA THR A 924 41.38 25.69 -20.51
C THR A 924 41.90 24.32 -20.06
N GLY A 925 41.02 23.36 -19.78
CA GLY A 925 41.39 21.98 -19.46
C GLY A 925 41.79 21.20 -20.70
N ASP A 926 42.68 20.22 -20.54
CA ASP A 926 43.18 19.40 -21.64
C ASP A 926 42.12 18.38 -22.08
N ALA A 927 42.08 18.06 -23.38
CA ALA A 927 41.28 16.97 -23.94
C ALA A 927 41.77 15.59 -23.42
N GLY A 928 40.85 14.62 -23.34
CA GLY A 928 41.19 13.21 -23.06
C GLY A 928 41.66 12.47 -24.30
N ASN A 929 41.92 11.17 -24.21
CA ASN A 929 42.43 10.36 -25.33
C ASN A 929 41.36 9.42 -25.89
N ILE A 930 41.54 9.00 -27.14
CA ILE A 930 40.75 7.93 -27.77
C ILE A 930 41.65 6.72 -27.99
N GLU A 931 41.22 5.57 -27.50
CA GLU A 931 41.89 4.29 -27.72
C GLU A 931 40.92 3.28 -28.35
N ILE A 932 41.36 2.66 -29.44
CA ILE A 932 40.58 1.65 -30.18
C ILE A 932 41.42 0.38 -30.30
N ASP A 933 40.91 -0.75 -29.80
CA ASP A 933 41.57 -2.07 -29.84
C ASP A 933 40.70 -3.10 -30.57
N THR A 934 41.17 -3.59 -31.73
CA THR A 934 40.45 -4.61 -32.51
C THR A 934 41.33 -5.31 -33.57
N GLN A 935 40.81 -6.29 -34.31
CA GLN A 935 41.49 -6.81 -35.51
C GLN A 935 41.17 -5.95 -36.73
N LYS A 936 39.94 -5.45 -36.87
CA LYS A 936 39.49 -4.67 -38.04
C LYS A 936 38.73 -3.42 -37.63
N LEU A 937 39.10 -2.27 -38.20
CA LEU A 937 38.40 -1.00 -37.99
C LEU A 937 37.89 -0.45 -39.33
N THR A 938 36.57 -0.27 -39.45
CA THR A 938 35.95 0.36 -40.64
C THR A 938 35.29 1.67 -40.25
N LEU A 939 35.61 2.75 -40.95
CA LEU A 939 34.98 4.08 -40.83
C LEU A 939 34.34 4.46 -42.17
N SER A 940 33.04 4.77 -42.18
CA SER A 940 32.33 5.15 -43.42
C SER A 940 31.34 6.30 -43.26
N ASP A 941 30.92 6.84 -44.41
CA ASP A 941 29.73 7.71 -44.58
C ASP A 941 29.76 9.08 -43.88
N GLY A 942 30.94 9.60 -43.54
CA GLY A 942 31.12 10.93 -42.95
C GLY A 942 31.47 10.96 -41.45
N VAL A 943 31.79 9.84 -40.83
CA VAL A 943 32.05 9.80 -39.37
C VAL A 943 33.35 10.50 -38.97
N GLU A 944 33.31 11.25 -37.87
CA GLU A 944 34.49 11.90 -37.29
C GLU A 944 34.91 11.26 -35.96
N ILE A 945 36.20 10.91 -35.84
CA ILE A 945 36.85 10.57 -34.56
C ILE A 945 37.74 11.76 -34.19
N SER A 946 37.44 12.48 -33.10
CA SER A 946 38.05 13.78 -32.81
C SER A 946 38.56 13.91 -31.36
N ALA A 947 39.83 14.29 -31.22
CA ALA A 947 40.48 14.67 -29.97
C ALA A 947 40.98 16.13 -30.00
N SER A 948 40.21 17.01 -30.63
CA SER A 948 40.65 18.36 -31.05
C SER A 948 40.58 19.44 -29.94
N THR A 949 41.21 20.60 -30.18
CA THR A 949 41.14 21.78 -29.29
C THR A 949 40.70 23.06 -30.01
N GLU A 950 39.77 23.81 -29.40
CA GLU A 950 39.29 25.13 -29.85
C GLU A 950 39.79 26.30 -28.99
N SER A 951 40.51 26.03 -27.90
CA SER A 951 40.86 27.05 -26.89
C SER A 951 42.31 26.87 -26.39
N SER A 952 42.59 27.09 -25.11
CA SER A 952 43.97 27.02 -24.57
C SER A 952 44.40 25.65 -24.05
N GLY A 953 43.45 24.75 -23.76
CA GLY A 953 43.76 23.37 -23.40
C GLY A 953 44.32 22.57 -24.59
N LYS A 954 45.16 21.57 -24.33
CA LYS A 954 45.76 20.72 -25.36
C LYS A 954 44.74 19.75 -25.95
N ALA A 955 44.88 19.43 -27.24
CA ALA A 955 44.23 18.30 -27.87
C ALA A 955 44.75 16.96 -27.31
N GLY A 956 43.91 15.94 -27.38
CA GLY A 956 44.21 14.59 -26.92
C GLY A 956 44.83 13.71 -28.00
N ASN A 957 45.41 12.57 -27.60
CA ASN A 957 45.95 11.62 -28.57
C ASN A 957 44.90 10.59 -29.00
N ILE A 958 45.07 10.06 -30.22
CA ILE A 958 44.27 8.96 -30.76
C ILE A 958 45.19 7.78 -31.03
N THR A 959 44.92 6.64 -30.41
CA THR A 959 45.68 5.39 -30.58
C THR A 959 44.79 4.32 -31.17
N LEU A 960 45.19 3.78 -32.32
CA LEU A 960 44.48 2.71 -33.04
C LEU A 960 45.32 1.44 -33.01
N ASN A 961 45.06 0.58 -32.01
CA ASN A 961 45.66 -0.73 -31.87
C ASN A 961 44.85 -1.72 -32.72
N VAL A 962 45.12 -1.77 -34.02
CA VAL A 962 44.37 -2.61 -34.97
C VAL A 962 45.28 -3.65 -35.57
N SER A 963 45.03 -4.94 -35.37
CA SER A 963 46.00 -5.99 -35.74
C SER A 963 45.91 -6.51 -37.18
N GLU A 964 44.86 -6.21 -37.94
CA GLU A 964 44.72 -6.61 -39.35
C GLU A 964 44.49 -5.42 -40.28
N ASP A 965 43.28 -4.86 -40.34
CA ASP A 965 42.90 -3.89 -41.39
C ASP A 965 42.23 -2.63 -40.83
N ILE A 966 42.62 -1.47 -41.35
CA ILE A 966 41.88 -0.21 -41.17
C ILE A 966 41.40 0.30 -42.52
N THR A 967 40.08 0.50 -42.67
CA THR A 967 39.48 1.12 -43.85
C THR A 967 38.72 2.39 -43.46
N ALA A 968 39.12 3.54 -43.99
CA ALA A 968 38.41 4.82 -43.88
C ALA A 968 37.93 5.28 -45.26
N SER A 969 36.63 5.47 -45.45
CA SER A 969 36.08 5.85 -46.75
C SER A 969 34.89 6.80 -46.69
N GLY A 970 34.90 7.82 -47.55
CA GLY A 970 33.79 8.76 -47.73
C GLY A 970 34.16 10.18 -47.33
N SER A 971 33.56 11.15 -48.03
CA SER A 971 33.77 12.57 -47.77
C SER A 971 33.26 12.94 -46.38
N GLY A 972 34.09 13.62 -45.59
CA GLY A 972 33.79 13.96 -44.19
C GLY A 972 34.22 12.90 -43.17
N THR A 973 34.53 11.67 -43.61
CA THR A 973 35.08 10.66 -42.71
C THR A 973 36.51 11.02 -42.33
N GLY A 974 36.83 10.97 -41.04
CA GLY A 974 38.21 11.18 -40.64
C GLY A 974 38.54 11.01 -39.17
N ILE A 975 39.84 11.04 -38.91
CA ILE A 975 40.45 10.93 -37.58
C ILE A 975 41.26 12.19 -37.34
N PHE A 976 40.91 12.95 -36.31
CA PHE A 976 41.33 14.33 -36.10
C PHE A 976 41.87 14.55 -34.69
N ALA A 977 43.13 14.96 -34.56
CA ALA A 977 43.69 15.46 -33.31
C ALA A 977 44.23 16.88 -33.51
N ILE A 978 43.35 17.75 -34.03
CA ILE A 978 43.70 19.05 -34.61
C ILE A 978 43.57 20.21 -33.61
N THR A 979 44.15 21.36 -33.96
CA THR A 979 43.79 22.65 -33.37
C THR A 979 42.91 23.43 -34.33
N ILE A 980 41.82 24.01 -33.84
CA ILE A 980 40.87 24.79 -34.64
C ILE A 980 41.27 26.28 -34.63
N GLU A 981 40.81 27.05 -35.61
CA GLU A 981 41.11 28.48 -35.73
C GLU A 981 40.79 29.25 -34.44
N GLY A 982 41.78 30.00 -33.93
CA GLY A 982 41.67 30.76 -32.67
C GLY A 982 42.14 30.01 -31.42
N SER A 983 42.40 28.70 -31.51
CA SER A 983 42.99 27.90 -30.45
C SER A 983 44.44 28.32 -30.13
N ARG A 984 44.84 28.22 -28.86
CA ARG A 984 46.24 28.41 -28.39
C ARG A 984 46.84 27.10 -27.84
N GLY A 985 46.03 26.06 -27.72
CA GLY A 985 46.44 24.74 -27.28
C GLY A 985 47.25 24.00 -28.35
N GLN A 986 48.04 23.02 -27.93
CA GLN A 986 48.82 22.18 -28.84
C GLN A 986 47.95 21.07 -29.45
N GLY A 987 48.23 20.68 -30.70
CA GLY A 987 47.62 19.53 -31.37
C GLY A 987 48.03 18.20 -30.74
N GLY A 988 47.20 17.17 -30.90
CA GLY A 988 47.43 15.82 -30.39
C GLY A 988 48.06 14.91 -31.43
N ASN A 989 48.62 13.77 -31.00
CA ASN A 989 49.23 12.81 -31.92
C ASN A 989 48.24 11.70 -32.31
N ILE A 990 48.43 11.15 -33.50
CA ILE A 990 47.71 9.96 -33.97
C ILE A 990 48.71 8.82 -34.18
N ILE A 991 48.47 7.68 -33.53
CA ILE A 991 49.32 6.48 -33.58
C ILE A 991 48.51 5.32 -34.15
N ILE A 992 49.01 4.67 -35.20
CA ILE A 992 48.29 3.65 -35.99
C ILE A 992 49.24 2.48 -36.33
N ASP A 993 48.83 1.24 -36.08
CA ASP A 993 49.69 0.04 -36.29
C ASP A 993 48.99 -1.21 -36.94
N PRO A 994 48.38 -1.13 -38.14
CA PRO A 994 47.71 -2.26 -38.82
C PRO A 994 48.56 -2.99 -39.86
N ILE A 995 48.17 -4.21 -40.26
CA ILE A 995 48.79 -4.89 -41.42
C ILE A 995 48.46 -4.13 -42.71
N THR A 996 47.20 -3.73 -42.90
CA THR A 996 46.75 -2.97 -44.07
C THR A 996 45.95 -1.75 -43.66
N MET A 997 46.18 -0.62 -44.36
CA MET A 997 45.39 0.59 -44.19
C MET A 997 44.97 1.16 -45.55
N THR A 998 43.68 1.44 -45.71
CA THR A 998 43.11 2.10 -46.88
C THR A 998 42.37 3.37 -46.48
N ILE A 999 42.75 4.51 -47.07
CA ILE A 999 42.05 5.80 -46.92
C ILE A 999 41.59 6.23 -48.30
N ARG A 1000 40.27 6.35 -48.51
CA ARG A 1000 39.71 6.64 -49.83
C ARG A 1000 38.49 7.55 -49.84
N ASP A 1001 38.10 7.96 -51.04
CA ASP A 1001 36.84 8.68 -51.30
C ASP A 1001 36.69 9.99 -50.51
N GLY A 1002 37.79 10.69 -50.26
CA GLY A 1002 37.82 11.96 -49.52
C GLY A 1002 38.05 11.84 -48.02
N ALA A 1003 38.27 10.63 -47.49
CA ALA A 1003 38.56 10.43 -46.08
C ALA A 1003 39.92 11.02 -45.66
N LYS A 1004 40.03 11.48 -44.40
CA LYS A 1004 41.19 12.23 -43.90
C LYS A 1004 41.70 11.77 -42.53
N ILE A 1005 43.01 11.69 -42.37
CA ILE A 1005 43.69 11.59 -41.08
C ILE A 1005 44.45 12.90 -40.85
N ALA A 1006 44.17 13.64 -39.79
CA ALA A 1006 44.73 14.97 -39.61
C ALA A 1006 45.16 15.29 -38.17
N VAL A 1007 46.33 15.91 -38.05
CA VAL A 1007 46.86 16.55 -36.83
C VAL A 1007 47.18 18.03 -37.09
N ASP A 1008 46.44 18.62 -38.03
CA ASP A 1008 46.58 20.00 -38.49
C ASP A 1008 46.50 21.02 -37.33
N SER A 1009 47.24 22.12 -37.43
CA SER A 1009 47.12 23.26 -36.52
C SER A 1009 46.59 24.50 -37.22
N GLN A 1010 45.31 24.80 -37.05
CA GLN A 1010 44.70 26.03 -37.54
C GLN A 1010 44.80 27.19 -36.52
N GLY A 1011 45.16 26.89 -35.26
CA GLY A 1011 45.39 27.84 -34.18
C GLY A 1011 46.79 28.46 -34.12
N GLU A 1012 47.08 29.13 -32.99
CA GLU A 1012 48.42 29.61 -32.57
C GLU A 1012 49.27 28.48 -31.95
N GLY A 1013 48.71 27.30 -31.69
CA GLY A 1013 49.44 26.15 -31.18
C GLY A 1013 50.30 25.45 -32.23
N THR A 1014 51.22 24.57 -31.79
CA THR A 1014 51.94 23.67 -32.69
C THR A 1014 51.07 22.48 -33.10
N GLY A 1015 51.22 22.00 -34.34
CA GLY A 1015 50.56 20.77 -34.81
C GLY A 1015 51.07 19.52 -34.07
N GLY A 1016 50.27 18.45 -34.11
CA GLY A 1016 50.67 17.15 -33.60
C GLY A 1016 51.38 16.30 -34.65
N ASN A 1017 51.72 15.06 -34.32
CA ASN A 1017 52.38 14.14 -35.25
C ASN A 1017 51.50 12.95 -35.62
N VAL A 1018 51.69 12.44 -36.84
CA VAL A 1018 51.13 11.14 -37.26
C VAL A 1018 52.26 10.11 -37.27
N GLN A 1019 52.05 9.01 -36.54
CA GLN A 1019 52.91 7.82 -36.61
C GLN A 1019 52.08 6.64 -37.12
N LEU A 1020 52.48 6.10 -38.27
CA LEU A 1020 51.82 4.96 -38.90
C LEU A 1020 52.86 3.88 -39.20
N ALA A 1021 52.66 2.71 -38.61
CA ALA A 1021 53.39 1.49 -38.92
C ALA A 1021 52.42 0.52 -39.61
N ALA A 1022 52.72 0.08 -40.84
CA ALA A 1022 51.83 -0.86 -41.52
C ALA A 1022 52.57 -1.75 -42.53
N GLY A 1023 51.91 -2.81 -43.02
CA GLY A 1023 52.40 -3.54 -44.20
C GLY A 1023 52.17 -2.72 -45.48
N LEU A 1024 50.89 -2.46 -45.78
CA LEU A 1024 50.44 -1.76 -46.98
C LEU A 1024 49.61 -0.51 -46.59
N LEU A 1025 49.96 0.64 -47.16
CA LEU A 1025 49.15 1.86 -47.09
C LEU A 1025 48.66 2.25 -48.49
N THR A 1026 47.33 2.32 -48.67
CA THR A 1026 46.69 2.81 -49.89
C THR A 1026 45.95 4.12 -49.62
N LEU A 1027 46.33 5.18 -50.32
CA LEU A 1027 45.54 6.41 -50.43
C LEU A 1027 44.91 6.46 -51.83
N ASP A 1028 43.58 6.55 -51.90
CA ASP A 1028 42.83 6.67 -53.15
C ASP A 1028 41.81 7.81 -53.06
N ASN A 1029 42.18 9.01 -53.52
CA ASN A 1029 41.52 10.25 -53.13
C ASN A 1029 41.47 10.42 -51.59
N GLY A 1030 42.51 9.98 -50.89
CA GLY A 1030 42.63 10.04 -49.42
C GLY A 1030 43.71 11.04 -48.96
N GLN A 1031 43.61 11.52 -47.72
CA GLN A 1031 44.54 12.50 -47.17
C GLN A 1031 45.11 12.12 -45.79
N ILE A 1032 46.43 12.27 -45.62
CA ILE A 1032 47.11 12.32 -44.32
C ILE A 1032 47.76 13.70 -44.18
N SER A 1033 47.44 14.47 -43.13
CA SER A 1033 47.96 15.82 -42.98
C SER A 1033 48.37 16.21 -41.57
N ALA A 1034 49.40 17.05 -41.50
CA ALA A 1034 49.86 17.76 -40.31
C ALA A 1034 50.14 19.23 -40.70
N GLU A 1035 49.21 19.83 -41.45
CA GLU A 1035 49.32 21.17 -42.01
C GLU A 1035 49.13 22.23 -40.93
N THR A 1036 49.81 23.38 -41.04
CA THR A 1036 49.67 24.45 -40.05
C THR A 1036 49.37 25.79 -40.70
N ARG A 1037 48.49 26.58 -40.08
CA ARG A 1037 48.17 27.94 -40.53
C ARG A 1037 49.23 28.94 -40.10
N THR A 1038 49.77 28.76 -38.89
CA THR A 1038 50.79 29.59 -38.24
C THR A 1038 51.78 28.68 -37.48
N ASN A 1039 53.03 29.10 -37.29
CA ASN A 1039 54.12 28.35 -36.59
C ASN A 1039 54.67 27.10 -37.33
N THR A 1040 55.33 26.20 -36.59
CA THR A 1040 55.98 24.98 -37.11
C THR A 1040 54.97 23.86 -37.35
N GLY A 1041 55.06 23.24 -38.53
CA GLY A 1041 54.32 22.07 -38.96
C GLY A 1041 54.49 20.86 -38.05
N GLY A 1042 53.50 19.97 -38.03
CA GLY A 1042 53.64 18.65 -37.41
C GLY A 1042 54.39 17.67 -38.31
N ASP A 1043 54.93 16.59 -37.74
CA ASP A 1043 55.65 15.57 -38.48
C ASP A 1043 54.76 14.37 -38.85
N ILE A 1044 55.00 13.78 -40.02
CA ILE A 1044 54.38 12.54 -40.48
C ILE A 1044 55.47 11.47 -40.63
N ASN A 1045 55.35 10.37 -39.87
CA ASN A 1045 56.26 9.23 -39.93
C ASN A 1045 55.52 7.98 -40.40
N LEU A 1046 55.86 7.49 -41.59
CA LEU A 1046 55.30 6.29 -42.19
C LEU A 1046 56.37 5.19 -42.26
N ASN A 1047 56.15 4.09 -41.55
CA ASN A 1047 56.99 2.90 -41.58
C ASN A 1047 56.19 1.75 -42.21
N LEU A 1048 56.45 1.46 -43.48
CA LEU A 1048 55.69 0.51 -44.27
C LEU A 1048 56.54 -0.72 -44.64
N GLU A 1049 56.05 -1.93 -44.40
CA GLU A 1049 56.79 -3.15 -44.70
C GLU A 1049 56.75 -3.54 -46.18
N ASP A 1050 55.70 -3.14 -46.93
CA ASP A 1050 55.49 -3.56 -48.32
C ASP A 1050 55.39 -2.39 -49.31
N LEU A 1051 54.34 -1.57 -49.23
CA LEU A 1051 53.99 -0.61 -50.30
C LEU A 1051 53.23 0.61 -49.79
N LEU A 1052 53.58 1.78 -50.35
CA LEU A 1052 52.73 2.98 -50.37
C LEU A 1052 52.12 3.15 -51.77
N LEU A 1053 50.79 3.04 -51.88
CA LEU A 1053 50.04 3.27 -53.12
C LEU A 1053 49.29 4.61 -53.04
N LEU A 1054 49.53 5.49 -54.01
CA LEU A 1054 48.89 6.81 -54.13
C LEU A 1054 48.07 6.89 -55.43
N ARG A 1055 46.78 7.15 -55.33
CA ARG A 1055 45.83 7.18 -56.45
C ARG A 1055 44.92 8.40 -56.38
N ASN A 1056 44.43 8.83 -57.55
CA ASN A 1056 43.29 9.75 -57.71
C ASN A 1056 43.30 11.00 -56.80
N GLY A 1057 44.38 11.78 -56.79
CA GLY A 1057 44.44 13.06 -56.07
C GLY A 1057 44.83 12.94 -54.60
N SER A 1058 45.42 11.82 -54.19
CA SER A 1058 45.78 11.58 -52.78
C SER A 1058 46.86 12.52 -52.25
N LYS A 1059 46.84 12.84 -50.96
CA LYS A 1059 47.75 13.84 -50.38
C LYS A 1059 48.37 13.39 -49.05
N ILE A 1060 49.69 13.53 -48.93
CA ILE A 1060 50.44 13.45 -47.67
C ILE A 1060 51.10 14.81 -47.46
N SER A 1061 50.72 15.58 -46.43
CA SER A 1061 51.15 16.97 -46.34
C SER A 1061 51.43 17.48 -44.93
N THR A 1062 52.57 18.15 -44.78
CA THR A 1062 53.00 18.90 -43.57
C THR A 1062 53.18 20.38 -43.90
N THR A 1063 52.49 20.86 -44.94
CA THR A 1063 52.65 22.21 -45.47
C THR A 1063 52.23 23.28 -44.44
N ALA A 1064 53.04 24.34 -44.32
CA ALA A 1064 52.83 25.39 -43.33
C ALA A 1064 52.62 26.79 -43.94
N GLY A 1065 51.73 27.54 -43.30
CA GLY A 1065 51.54 28.97 -43.52
C GLY A 1065 50.69 29.34 -44.73
N ASN A 1066 50.32 30.62 -44.78
CA ASN A 1066 49.73 31.30 -45.92
C ASN A 1066 50.30 32.72 -46.02
N GLU A 1067 49.80 33.52 -46.97
CA GLU A 1067 50.26 34.89 -47.22
C GLU A 1067 50.18 35.82 -46.00
N GLN A 1068 49.25 35.55 -45.09
CA GLN A 1068 48.96 36.43 -43.97
C GLN A 1068 49.79 36.12 -42.71
N PHE A 1069 50.09 34.84 -42.44
CA PHE A 1069 50.65 34.44 -41.13
C PHE A 1069 51.99 33.71 -41.18
N GLY A 1070 52.39 33.16 -42.33
CA GLY A 1070 53.64 32.39 -42.44
C GLY A 1070 53.69 31.08 -41.63
N GLY A 1071 54.85 30.43 -41.62
CA GLY A 1071 55.06 29.15 -40.91
C GLY A 1071 56.24 28.35 -41.47
N ASP A 1072 56.76 27.42 -40.67
CA ASP A 1072 57.81 26.47 -41.06
C ASP A 1072 57.17 25.11 -41.37
N GLY A 1073 57.47 24.52 -42.53
CA GLY A 1073 56.94 23.22 -42.94
C GLY A 1073 57.41 22.09 -42.00
N GLY A 1074 56.53 21.15 -41.68
CA GLY A 1074 56.87 19.97 -40.88
C GLY A 1074 57.58 18.89 -41.70
N ASN A 1075 58.11 17.85 -41.06
CA ASN A 1075 58.89 16.82 -41.73
C ASN A 1075 58.02 15.59 -42.10
N ILE A 1076 58.31 15.01 -43.25
CA ILE A 1076 57.72 13.76 -43.72
C ILE A 1076 58.83 12.72 -43.83
N ILE A 1077 58.75 11.64 -43.05
CA ILE A 1077 59.66 10.50 -43.14
C ILE A 1077 58.87 9.29 -43.62
N ILE A 1078 59.29 8.69 -44.74
CA ILE A 1078 58.68 7.48 -45.30
C ILE A 1078 59.75 6.41 -45.45
N ASN A 1079 59.57 5.29 -44.75
CA ASN A 1079 60.35 4.08 -44.91
C ASN A 1079 59.46 3.03 -45.57
N THR A 1080 59.75 2.61 -46.80
CA THR A 1080 58.95 1.60 -47.50
C THR A 1080 59.71 0.97 -48.66
N PRO A 1081 59.58 -0.34 -48.95
CA PRO A 1081 60.20 -0.91 -50.14
C PRO A 1081 59.79 -0.21 -51.43
N PHE A 1082 58.51 0.14 -51.59
CA PHE A 1082 58.01 0.74 -52.83
C PHE A 1082 57.02 1.88 -52.59
N ILE A 1083 57.16 2.95 -53.39
CA ILE A 1083 56.13 3.98 -53.56
C ILE A 1083 55.62 3.90 -54.99
N VAL A 1084 54.31 3.75 -55.17
CA VAL A 1084 53.65 3.72 -56.49
C VAL A 1084 52.59 4.81 -56.55
N ALA A 1085 52.74 5.73 -57.49
CA ALA A 1085 51.74 6.70 -57.87
C ALA A 1085 51.54 6.70 -59.39
N PHE A 1086 50.54 7.44 -59.87
CA PHE A 1086 50.28 7.60 -61.30
C PHE A 1086 50.53 9.05 -61.72
N PRO A 1087 51.39 9.32 -62.73
CA PRO A 1087 51.85 10.67 -63.02
C PRO A 1087 50.75 11.71 -63.28
N LYS A 1088 49.60 11.29 -63.83
CA LYS A 1088 48.48 12.18 -64.20
C LYS A 1088 47.33 12.19 -63.18
N GLU A 1089 47.52 11.56 -62.03
CA GLU A 1089 46.51 11.48 -60.98
C GLU A 1089 46.77 12.48 -59.83
N ASN A 1090 47.72 13.41 -59.97
CA ASN A 1090 47.96 14.52 -59.03
C ASN A 1090 48.03 14.08 -57.55
N SER A 1091 48.77 13.01 -57.27
CA SER A 1091 48.94 12.55 -55.90
C SER A 1091 50.26 13.05 -55.31
N ASP A 1092 50.20 13.74 -54.19
CA ASP A 1092 51.26 14.65 -53.76
C ASP A 1092 51.77 14.35 -52.34
N ILE A 1093 53.10 14.46 -52.18
CA ILE A 1093 53.80 14.42 -50.89
C ILE A 1093 54.46 15.78 -50.67
N THR A 1094 53.95 16.59 -49.74
CA THR A 1094 54.30 18.02 -49.66
C THR A 1094 54.67 18.48 -48.24
N ALA A 1095 55.90 18.99 -48.07
CA ALA A 1095 56.39 19.67 -46.86
C ALA A 1095 56.69 21.15 -47.13
N ASN A 1096 55.76 21.85 -47.79
CA ASN A 1096 55.99 23.22 -48.27
C ASN A 1096 55.84 24.28 -47.15
N ALA A 1097 56.28 25.51 -47.42
CA ALA A 1097 56.06 26.67 -46.54
C ALA A 1097 55.72 27.95 -47.34
N PHE A 1098 54.91 28.86 -46.81
CA PHE A 1098 54.65 30.15 -47.46
C PHE A 1098 55.80 31.15 -47.24
N THR A 1099 56.06 31.63 -46.02
CA THR A 1099 57.16 32.57 -45.70
C THR A 1099 58.28 32.03 -44.82
N GLY A 1100 58.10 30.88 -44.17
CA GLY A 1100 59.14 30.24 -43.34
C GLY A 1100 60.00 29.24 -44.10
N THR A 1101 60.69 28.36 -43.38
CA THR A 1101 61.50 27.29 -43.94
C THR A 1101 60.63 26.12 -44.42
N GLY A 1102 60.85 25.60 -45.63
CA GLY A 1102 60.24 24.34 -46.06
C GLY A 1102 60.79 23.18 -45.21
N GLY A 1103 59.97 22.15 -44.99
CA GLY A 1103 60.33 21.00 -44.15
C GLY A 1103 61.27 20.00 -44.84
N GLU A 1104 61.59 18.89 -44.17
CA GLU A 1104 62.31 17.76 -44.78
C GLU A 1104 61.31 16.71 -45.29
N VAL A 1105 61.44 16.29 -46.55
CA VAL A 1105 60.85 15.03 -47.04
C VAL A 1105 61.96 14.00 -47.20
N LYS A 1106 61.99 13.00 -46.32
CA LYS A 1106 62.96 11.91 -46.34
C LYS A 1106 62.29 10.60 -46.72
N ILE A 1107 62.70 10.02 -47.83
CA ILE A 1107 62.16 8.75 -48.32
C ILE A 1107 63.27 7.72 -48.42
N ASN A 1108 63.14 6.62 -47.71
CA ASN A 1108 64.02 5.46 -47.81
C ASN A 1108 63.24 4.33 -48.51
N SER A 1109 63.61 4.04 -49.76
CA SER A 1109 62.86 3.10 -50.59
C SER A 1109 63.73 2.31 -51.56
N GLN A 1110 63.26 1.14 -52.00
CA GLN A 1110 63.91 0.38 -53.07
C GLN A 1110 63.47 0.87 -54.46
N GLY A 1111 62.29 1.48 -54.58
CA GLY A 1111 61.79 2.03 -55.84
C GLY A 1111 60.64 3.03 -55.66
N ILE A 1112 60.73 4.15 -56.38
CA ILE A 1112 59.69 5.18 -56.44
C ILE A 1112 59.20 5.25 -57.89
N PHE A 1113 57.90 5.07 -58.11
CA PHE A 1113 57.29 4.99 -59.44
C PHE A 1113 56.14 5.97 -59.61
N GLY A 1114 56.16 6.71 -60.71
CA GLY A 1114 55.06 7.58 -61.15
C GLY A 1114 54.81 8.85 -60.32
N ILE A 1115 55.72 9.17 -59.41
CA ILE A 1115 55.81 10.42 -58.64
C ILE A 1115 57.26 10.90 -58.66
N GLU A 1116 57.52 12.20 -58.74
CA GLU A 1116 58.88 12.74 -58.82
C GLU A 1116 59.07 14.00 -57.98
N PRO A 1117 60.30 14.26 -57.47
CA PRO A 1117 60.61 15.48 -56.75
C PRO A 1117 60.60 16.70 -57.68
N ARG A 1118 59.86 17.75 -57.30
CA ARG A 1118 59.81 19.03 -58.03
C ARG A 1118 60.02 20.21 -57.09
N THR A 1119 60.44 21.34 -57.67
CA THR A 1119 60.69 22.59 -56.91
C THR A 1119 59.41 23.38 -56.64
N GLN A 1120 58.32 23.06 -57.34
CA GLN A 1120 56.99 23.67 -57.23
C GLN A 1120 55.96 22.60 -57.60
N GLN A 1121 54.77 22.68 -57.00
CA GLN A 1121 53.68 21.75 -57.25
C GLN A 1121 53.06 21.96 -58.64
N THR A 1122 52.66 20.87 -59.30
CA THR A 1122 52.13 20.83 -60.66
C THR A 1122 50.77 20.13 -60.69
N ALA A 1123 50.28 19.76 -61.88
CA ALA A 1123 49.06 18.95 -62.01
C ALA A 1123 49.38 17.44 -62.07
N GLN A 1124 50.64 17.09 -61.87
CA GLN A 1124 51.17 15.75 -61.87
C GLN A 1124 51.45 15.32 -60.44
N SER A 1125 51.62 14.03 -60.20
CA SER A 1125 52.00 13.54 -58.87
C SER A 1125 53.39 14.07 -58.48
N ASP A 1126 53.49 14.74 -57.34
CA ASP A 1126 54.62 15.57 -56.92
C ASP A 1126 55.21 15.21 -55.55
N ILE A 1127 56.53 15.33 -55.39
CA ILE A 1127 57.20 15.41 -54.08
C ILE A 1127 57.82 16.80 -53.94
N THR A 1128 57.38 17.61 -52.97
CA THR A 1128 57.87 19.00 -52.83
C THR A 1128 58.17 19.36 -51.38
N ALA A 1129 59.26 20.10 -51.17
CA ALA A 1129 59.62 20.72 -49.90
C ALA A 1129 60.08 22.17 -50.14
N SER A 1130 59.21 22.98 -50.75
CA SER A 1130 59.54 24.32 -51.24
C SER A 1130 59.05 25.42 -50.30
N SER A 1131 59.70 26.59 -50.34
CA SER A 1131 59.22 27.80 -49.66
C SER A 1131 59.00 28.94 -50.65
N GLN A 1132 57.90 29.68 -50.51
CA GLN A 1132 57.53 30.74 -51.46
C GLN A 1132 58.27 32.07 -51.18
N LEU A 1133 58.48 32.42 -49.92
CA LEU A 1133 59.17 33.65 -49.47
C LEU A 1133 60.29 33.39 -48.44
N GLY A 1134 60.51 32.13 -48.02
CA GLY A 1134 61.56 31.71 -47.10
C GLY A 1134 62.58 30.74 -47.73
N VAL A 1135 63.24 29.93 -46.91
CA VAL A 1135 64.24 28.95 -47.38
C VAL A 1135 63.53 27.67 -47.80
N SER A 1136 63.77 27.17 -49.02
CA SER A 1136 63.24 25.86 -49.43
C SER A 1136 63.81 24.76 -48.53
N GLY A 1137 62.96 23.80 -48.19
CA GLY A 1137 63.32 22.59 -47.47
C GLY A 1137 64.11 21.61 -48.34
N ASN A 1138 64.29 20.40 -47.82
CA ASN A 1138 65.10 19.38 -48.49
C ASN A 1138 64.28 18.13 -48.83
N VAL A 1139 64.50 17.59 -50.02
CA VAL A 1139 63.94 16.31 -50.46
C VAL A 1139 65.08 15.31 -50.58
N ASN A 1140 65.18 14.42 -49.59
CA ASN A 1140 66.21 13.39 -49.49
C ASN A 1140 65.63 12.03 -49.91
N LEU A 1141 65.97 11.57 -51.11
CA LEU A 1141 65.57 10.27 -51.62
C LEU A 1141 66.74 9.29 -51.53
N THR A 1142 66.57 8.22 -50.75
CA THR A 1142 67.52 7.11 -50.69
C THR A 1142 66.93 5.93 -51.44
N THR A 1143 67.31 5.80 -52.72
CA THR A 1143 66.99 4.65 -53.58
C THR A 1143 68.27 4.00 -54.11
N PRO A 1144 68.30 2.68 -54.37
CA PRO A 1144 69.40 2.05 -55.10
C PRO A 1144 69.56 2.70 -56.49
N ASP A 1145 70.81 2.90 -56.93
CA ASP A 1145 71.10 3.37 -58.29
C ASP A 1145 70.62 2.33 -59.31
N ASN A 1146 69.53 2.65 -60.00
CA ASN A 1146 68.87 1.81 -61.00
C ASN A 1146 69.00 2.39 -62.42
N SER A 1147 69.96 3.31 -62.63
CA SER A 1147 70.23 3.94 -63.92
C SER A 1147 70.55 2.92 -65.04
N ASP A 1148 71.08 1.75 -64.69
CA ASP A 1148 71.32 0.64 -65.64
C ASP A 1148 70.07 -0.15 -66.03
N ILE A 1149 68.98 -0.09 -65.24
CA ILE A 1149 67.72 -0.82 -65.49
C ILE A 1149 66.75 0.01 -66.34
N GLN A 1150 66.77 1.35 -66.21
CA GLN A 1150 65.84 2.24 -66.93
C GLN A 1150 66.01 2.22 -68.46
N ASN A 1151 67.17 1.80 -68.98
CA ASN A 1151 67.43 1.71 -70.43
C ASN A 1151 67.06 0.34 -71.07
N SER A 1152 66.47 -0.60 -70.31
CA SER A 1152 66.18 -1.97 -70.80
C SER A 1152 64.68 -2.33 -70.89
N LEU A 1153 63.76 -1.43 -70.55
CA LEU A 1153 62.33 -1.67 -70.75
C LEU A 1153 61.96 -1.34 -72.20
N ILE A 1154 61.89 -2.37 -73.04
CA ILE A 1154 61.40 -2.27 -74.42
C ILE A 1154 59.90 -1.92 -74.39
N GLU A 1155 59.50 -0.81 -75.02
CA GLU A 1155 58.10 -0.52 -75.33
C GLU A 1155 57.46 -1.70 -76.06
N LEU A 1156 56.39 -2.26 -75.49
CA LEU A 1156 55.59 -3.29 -76.16
C LEU A 1156 54.94 -2.68 -77.41
N LEU A 1157 55.24 -3.26 -78.57
CA LEU A 1157 54.70 -2.87 -79.89
C LEU A 1157 53.16 -2.84 -79.88
N GLU A 1158 52.58 -1.70 -80.26
CA GLU A 1158 51.14 -1.39 -80.28
C GLU A 1158 50.27 -2.22 -81.24
N ASN A 1159 50.83 -3.16 -82.01
CA ASN A 1159 50.05 -3.96 -82.96
C ASN A 1159 50.00 -5.44 -82.57
N PRO A 1160 48.79 -6.05 -82.47
CA PRO A 1160 48.65 -7.48 -82.22
C PRO A 1160 49.22 -8.29 -83.39
N ILE A 1161 50.02 -9.31 -83.07
CA ILE A 1161 50.55 -10.26 -84.05
C ILE A 1161 49.38 -11.12 -84.56
N ASP A 1162 49.07 -10.99 -85.85
CA ASP A 1162 48.11 -11.84 -86.57
C ASP A 1162 48.66 -13.27 -86.70
N SER A 1163 48.13 -14.18 -85.88
CA SER A 1163 48.54 -15.59 -85.83
C SER A 1163 48.16 -16.38 -87.08
N GLU A 1164 47.28 -15.89 -87.96
CA GLU A 1164 46.93 -16.58 -89.21
C GLU A 1164 47.99 -16.38 -90.31
N ALA A 1165 48.79 -15.32 -90.24
CA ALA A 1165 49.92 -15.09 -91.15
C ALA A 1165 51.17 -15.93 -90.82
N LEU A 1166 51.28 -16.48 -89.59
CA LEU A 1166 52.43 -17.27 -89.13
C LEU A 1166 52.36 -18.77 -89.47
N ILE A 1167 51.20 -19.28 -89.92
CA ILE A 1167 51.02 -20.71 -90.28
C ILE A 1167 51.26 -20.96 -91.78
N ALA A 1168 51.28 -19.93 -92.63
CA ALA A 1168 51.47 -20.09 -94.09
C ALA A 1168 52.95 -20.18 -94.55
N SER A 1169 53.94 -20.13 -93.66
CA SER A 1169 55.36 -20.11 -94.01
C SER A 1169 56.23 -21.17 -93.33
N SER A 1170 55.66 -22.34 -92.96
CA SER A 1170 56.47 -23.56 -92.90
C SER A 1170 55.70 -24.81 -93.35
N CYS A 1171 55.67 -25.05 -94.67
CA CYS A 1171 56.10 -26.33 -95.28
C CYS A 1171 55.67 -26.45 -96.75
N VAL A 1172 56.66 -26.52 -97.66
CA VAL A 1172 56.87 -27.68 -98.56
C VAL A 1172 58.38 -27.87 -98.72
N VAL A 1173 59.02 -29.03 -98.58
CA VAL A 1173 58.69 -30.37 -98.05
C VAL A 1173 60.05 -31.07 -97.81
N ARG A 1174 60.23 -31.74 -96.67
CA ARG A 1174 60.40 -33.19 -96.64
C ARG A 1174 60.00 -33.78 -95.31
#